data_AF-A0A970SRN6-F1
#
_entry.id   AF-A0A970SRN6-F1
#
_cell.length_a   1.000
_cell.length_b   1.000
_cell.length_c   1.000
_cell.angle_alpha   90.00
_cell.angle_beta   90.00
_cell.angle_gamma   90.00
#
_symmetry.space_group_name_H-M   'P 1'
#
loop_
_entity.id
_entity.type
_entity.pdbx_description
1 polymer ?
#
loop_
_entity_poly.entity_id
_entity_poly.type
_entity_poly.pdbx_seq_one_letter_code
_entity_poly.pdbx_strand_id
1 'polypeptide(L)'
;SFLFPTISGRYVNLIPLKNFENISGSIFTFTPTIMLFFVGVYNSFKKRKFSHFIPIIFFIFALFTPFFYYAFHAFTVMYSRWQIIVVISLITYAALNFDERKNIPSWVSLTSFIITLTLMLVAYRLAVSIESEQVKILSEQYWVFFYQIIVCISTGIVLFINWRKEYLSKILMGTLALEAVVMGNFVMNFHGVISYKDSLSGGHENYTVETEIIKNLNEYDNSFYRVQSTRAYLSNDNLPAVENFNGTSTFHSLYNFDVIDFVRMSHIFKHDTSWIGGAQEKRYNLDAFLGVKYYLFKESETTFYKDGERYVFDMNVPLGYTRLEQLEKPGYRLYQNDEENYISLGFTYDTLYYKNPGENRIYNDFHTRNNHSFDVIRNEEAYLKGAILENEDIESILDEYSHFNASEAPTLDAKRIYTKKTLYDTDFYFNPFQPDLYLDGYETFPFSEASTKVVRDKTQLVITPTSGKYITTQPSYLMIRYPLKMPSTDYRGRIYLIGDGYNENGELDPTLDRVLTTDYHNNNEAYQKYYRGFYATEPVKKIIIVPAGTGIVYPNTEVYVESWSDIQNKLANLKQYPLTDIISDTNYFSFKTDFSEERFVITQVAYGSGWQVYAKNSSQNEKLQTFNAQGGFVGFVSKKGETTYEMKYFTPYLST
;
A
#
# COMPACT_ATOMS: atom_id res chain seq x y z
N SER A 1 -3.77 -16.75 24.10
CA SER A 1 -4.57 -17.84 24.71
C SER A 1 -3.85 -19.18 24.57
N PHE A 2 -3.64 -19.94 25.66
CA PHE A 2 -3.09 -21.32 25.60
C PHE A 2 -4.16 -22.40 25.62
N LEU A 3 -5.25 -22.17 26.36
CA LEU A 3 -6.24 -23.20 26.70
C LEU A 3 -7.49 -23.16 25.82
N PHE A 4 -7.73 -22.04 25.14
CA PHE A 4 -8.92 -21.82 24.34
C PHE A 4 -8.56 -21.47 22.89
N PRO A 5 -9.30 -21.98 21.89
CA PRO A 5 -9.04 -21.85 20.45
C PRO A 5 -9.49 -20.52 19.86
N THR A 6 -8.68 -19.89 18.99
CA THR A 6 -9.00 -18.58 18.36
C THR A 6 -10.39 -18.58 17.73
N ILE A 7 -11.25 -17.62 18.02
CA ILE A 7 -12.61 -17.55 17.48
C ILE A 7 -12.68 -16.64 16.24
N SER A 8 -11.89 -15.56 16.22
CA SER A 8 -11.77 -14.68 15.05
C SER A 8 -10.42 -13.94 15.09
N GLY A 9 -10.07 -13.24 14.00
CA GLY A 9 -8.86 -12.40 13.94
C GLY A 9 -8.89 -11.19 14.87
N ARG A 10 -10.00 -10.93 15.58
CA ARG A 10 -10.18 -9.78 16.48
C ARG A 10 -10.33 -10.17 17.95
N TYR A 11 -10.43 -11.47 18.27
CA TYR A 11 -10.73 -11.94 19.63
C TYR A 11 -9.64 -12.86 20.16
N VAL A 12 -9.16 -12.58 21.37
CA VAL A 12 -8.65 -13.64 22.25
C VAL A 12 -9.88 -14.32 22.84
N ASN A 13 -9.90 -15.64 22.90
CA ASN A 13 -11.15 -16.44 22.91
C ASN A 13 -12.11 -16.24 24.06
N LEU A 14 -11.61 -15.68 25.14
CA LEU A 14 -12.39 -15.33 26.32
C LEU A 14 -12.41 -13.82 26.60
N ILE A 15 -11.61 -13.04 25.89
CA ILE A 15 -11.50 -11.58 26.04
C ILE A 15 -11.92 -10.97 24.71
N PRO A 16 -13.20 -10.58 24.56
CA PRO A 16 -13.69 -9.99 23.34
C PRO A 16 -13.19 -8.54 23.23
N LEU A 17 -12.17 -8.30 22.42
CA LEU A 17 -11.63 -6.96 22.23
C LEU A 17 -12.55 -6.11 21.34
N LYS A 18 -12.57 -4.79 21.59
CA LYS A 18 -13.30 -3.81 20.76
C LYS A 18 -12.65 -3.61 19.39
N ASN A 19 -11.32 -3.57 19.35
CA ASN A 19 -10.52 -3.30 18.16
C ASN A 19 -9.51 -4.42 17.91
N PHE A 20 -8.97 -4.47 16.69
CA PHE A 20 -7.87 -5.37 16.34
C PHE A 20 -6.62 -5.04 17.17
N GLU A 21 -5.93 -6.08 17.67
CA GLU A 21 -4.73 -5.93 18.50
C GLU A 21 -3.60 -6.83 18.00
N ASN A 22 -2.43 -6.24 17.76
CA ASN A 22 -1.25 -6.91 17.21
C ASN A 22 -0.57 -7.92 18.15
N ILE A 23 -0.87 -7.83 19.45
CA ILE A 23 -0.20 -8.55 20.55
C ILE A 23 -1.04 -9.74 21.03
N SER A 24 -2.35 -9.68 20.77
CA SER A 24 -3.31 -10.68 21.20
C SER A 24 -3.31 -11.89 20.27
N GLY A 25 -2.45 -12.86 20.60
CA GLY A 25 -2.31 -14.12 19.88
C GLY A 25 -2.82 -15.35 20.65
N SER A 26 -2.95 -16.48 19.94
CA SER A 26 -3.28 -17.78 20.52
C SER A 26 -2.18 -18.79 20.21
N ILE A 27 -1.76 -19.51 21.26
CA ILE A 27 -0.82 -20.63 21.18
C ILE A 27 -1.53 -21.97 21.42
N PHE A 28 -2.84 -22.00 21.22
CA PHE A 28 -3.67 -23.19 21.37
C PHE A 28 -3.27 -24.27 20.34
N THR A 29 -3.06 -25.51 20.81
CA THR A 29 -2.57 -26.64 20.00
C THR A 29 -3.53 -27.85 19.98
N PHE A 30 -4.81 -27.61 20.27
CA PHE A 30 -5.86 -28.64 20.50
C PHE A 30 -5.72 -29.36 21.85
N THR A 31 -6.87 -29.80 22.37
CA THR A 31 -6.99 -30.33 23.74
C THR A 31 -6.08 -31.53 24.01
N PRO A 32 -6.00 -32.54 23.11
CA PRO A 32 -5.12 -33.68 23.33
C PRO A 32 -3.65 -33.27 23.46
N THR A 33 -3.18 -32.34 22.64
CA THR A 33 -1.79 -31.87 22.65
C THR A 33 -1.46 -31.13 23.94
N ILE A 34 -2.38 -30.29 24.43
CA ILE A 34 -2.23 -29.57 25.71
C ILE A 34 -2.11 -30.55 26.88
N MET A 35 -2.92 -31.62 26.88
CA MET A 35 -2.80 -32.66 27.91
C MET A 35 -1.49 -33.44 27.78
N LEU A 36 -1.06 -33.77 26.56
CA LEU A 36 0.21 -34.45 26.34
C LEU A 36 1.42 -33.59 26.72
N PHE A 37 1.33 -32.27 26.63
CA PHE A 37 2.35 -31.35 27.13
C PHE A 37 2.61 -31.56 28.62
N PHE A 38 1.57 -31.57 29.47
CA PHE A 38 1.75 -31.79 30.91
C PHE A 38 2.26 -33.22 31.24
N VAL A 39 1.87 -34.22 30.43
CA VAL A 39 2.46 -35.56 30.55
C VAL A 39 3.95 -35.54 30.21
N GLY A 40 4.36 -34.82 29.17
CA GLY A 40 5.76 -34.65 28.77
C GLY A 40 6.59 -33.94 29.85
N VAL A 41 6.02 -32.92 30.48
CA VAL A 41 6.63 -32.21 31.63
C VAL A 41 6.91 -33.20 32.76
N TYR A 42 5.92 -34.01 33.14
CA TYR A 42 6.10 -35.06 34.14
C TYR A 42 7.18 -36.07 33.74
N ASN A 43 7.16 -36.56 32.50
CA ASN A 43 8.14 -37.51 31.99
C ASN A 43 9.57 -36.94 32.03
N SER A 44 9.73 -35.65 31.73
CA SER A 44 11.01 -34.95 31.78
C SER A 44 11.55 -34.85 33.22
N PHE A 45 10.67 -34.60 34.20
CA PHE A 45 11.03 -34.68 35.62
C PHE A 45 11.46 -36.09 36.02
N LYS A 46 10.66 -37.10 35.67
CA LYS A 46 10.95 -38.51 35.98
C LYS A 46 12.30 -38.96 35.40
N LYS A 47 12.62 -38.53 34.18
CA LYS A 47 13.88 -38.85 33.48
C LYS A 47 15.05 -37.94 33.84
N ARG A 48 14.85 -36.94 34.72
CA ARG A 48 15.85 -35.92 35.09
C ARG A 48 16.44 -35.21 33.85
N LYS A 49 15.65 -35.04 32.79
CA LYS A 49 16.07 -34.32 31.58
C LYS A 49 15.92 -32.81 31.79
N PHE A 50 16.80 -32.25 32.62
CA PHE A 50 16.73 -30.83 33.00
C PHE A 50 16.85 -29.88 31.81
N SER A 51 17.53 -30.30 30.74
CA SER A 51 17.62 -29.56 29.49
C SER A 51 16.27 -29.25 28.85
N HIS A 52 15.21 -30.03 29.13
CA HIS A 52 13.86 -29.76 28.62
C HIS A 52 13.18 -28.58 29.32
N PHE A 53 13.57 -28.22 30.55
CA PHE A 53 12.94 -27.12 31.28
C PHE A 53 13.48 -25.75 30.85
N ILE A 54 14.73 -25.69 30.36
CA ILE A 54 15.33 -24.47 29.81
C ILE A 54 14.45 -23.83 28.72
N PRO A 55 14.04 -24.54 27.64
CA PRO A 55 13.19 -23.97 26.61
C PRO A 55 11.78 -23.65 27.12
N ILE A 56 11.22 -24.44 28.05
CA ILE A 56 9.90 -24.15 28.65
C ILE A 56 9.94 -22.83 29.42
N ILE A 57 10.94 -22.64 30.28
CA ILE A 57 11.13 -21.40 31.05
C ILE A 57 11.38 -20.22 30.11
N PHE A 58 12.23 -20.42 29.09
CA PHE A 58 12.50 -19.39 28.08
C PHE A 58 11.22 -18.95 27.35
N PHE A 59 10.39 -19.87 26.88
CA PHE A 59 9.16 -19.51 26.18
C PHE A 59 8.13 -18.84 27.09
N ILE A 60 8.01 -19.29 28.35
CA ILE A 60 7.17 -18.59 29.34
C ILE A 60 7.69 -17.16 29.52
N PHE A 61 8.99 -16.99 29.80
CA PHE A 61 9.60 -15.67 29.93
C PHE A 61 9.37 -14.81 28.68
N ALA A 62 9.57 -15.37 27.49
CA ALA A 62 9.41 -14.65 26.23
C ALA A 62 7.97 -14.20 25.98
N LEU A 63 6.99 -15.06 26.27
CA LEU A 63 5.57 -14.74 26.10
C LEU A 63 5.09 -13.60 27.01
N PHE A 64 5.70 -13.45 28.19
CA PHE A 64 5.36 -12.41 29.17
C PHE A 64 6.31 -11.20 29.15
N THR A 65 7.25 -11.14 28.19
CA THR A 65 8.22 -10.05 28.09
C THR A 65 8.01 -9.26 26.79
N PRO A 66 7.63 -7.95 26.87
CA PRO A 66 7.39 -7.12 25.69
C PRO A 66 8.55 -7.08 24.68
N PHE A 67 9.79 -7.20 25.17
CA PHE A 67 10.99 -7.24 24.33
C PHE A 67 10.87 -8.21 23.15
N PHE A 68 10.35 -9.43 23.35
CA PHE A 68 10.29 -10.42 22.26
C PHE A 68 9.25 -10.05 21.20
N TYR A 69 8.17 -9.39 21.59
CA TYR A 69 7.16 -8.90 20.63
C TYR A 69 7.72 -7.80 19.73
N TYR A 70 8.63 -6.97 20.25
CA TYR A 70 9.37 -6.01 19.44
C TYR A 70 10.48 -6.68 18.64
N ALA A 71 11.31 -7.52 19.27
CA ALA A 71 12.47 -8.14 18.64
C ALA A 71 12.09 -8.97 17.41
N PHE A 72 11.03 -9.78 17.50
CA PHE A 72 10.54 -10.58 16.37
C PHE A 72 9.74 -9.77 15.33
N HIS A 73 9.61 -8.46 15.51
CA HIS A 73 9.06 -7.53 14.53
C HIS A 73 10.05 -6.37 14.24
N ALA A 74 11.35 -6.65 14.37
CA ALA A 74 12.45 -5.70 14.13
C ALA A 74 12.28 -4.36 14.87
N PHE A 75 11.74 -4.40 16.09
CA PHE A 75 11.49 -3.26 16.98
C PHE A 75 10.56 -2.17 16.43
N THR A 76 9.75 -2.49 15.41
CA THR A 76 8.85 -1.49 14.80
C THR A 76 7.52 -1.38 15.55
N VAL A 77 6.90 -2.51 15.91
CA VAL A 77 5.64 -2.59 16.67
C VAL A 77 5.64 -3.89 17.46
N MET A 78 4.95 -3.95 18.59
CA MET A 78 4.73 -5.23 19.27
C MET A 78 3.88 -6.16 18.42
N TYR A 79 4.41 -7.34 18.07
CA TYR A 79 3.71 -8.28 17.21
C TYR A 79 3.73 -9.71 17.75
N SER A 80 2.59 -10.39 17.70
CA SER A 80 2.42 -11.72 18.31
C SER A 80 2.67 -12.91 17.38
N ARG A 81 2.88 -12.70 16.07
CA ARG A 81 3.00 -13.82 15.11
C ARG A 81 4.18 -14.78 15.40
N TRP A 82 5.24 -14.32 16.07
CA TRP A 82 6.36 -15.17 16.50
C TRP A 82 5.94 -16.30 17.44
N GLN A 83 4.78 -16.17 18.10
CA GLN A 83 4.20 -17.20 18.95
C GLN A 83 3.99 -18.53 18.21
N ILE A 84 3.99 -18.55 16.86
CA ILE A 84 4.00 -19.80 16.08
C ILE A 84 5.20 -20.70 16.41
N ILE A 85 6.35 -20.11 16.77
CA ILE A 85 7.54 -20.86 17.21
C ILE A 85 7.25 -21.61 18.50
N VAL A 86 6.48 -21.01 19.41
CA VAL A 86 6.04 -21.65 20.67
C VAL A 86 5.11 -22.82 20.36
N VAL A 87 4.14 -22.62 19.45
CA VAL A 87 3.18 -23.65 19.02
C VAL A 87 3.90 -24.87 18.43
N ILE A 88 4.83 -24.65 17.48
CA ILE A 88 5.64 -25.71 16.88
C ILE A 88 6.42 -26.46 17.97
N SER A 89 7.10 -25.72 18.86
CA SER A 89 7.89 -26.30 19.95
C SER A 89 7.04 -27.15 20.91
N LEU A 90 5.84 -26.69 21.25
CA LEU A 90 4.88 -27.41 22.09
C LEU A 90 4.42 -28.73 21.45
N ILE A 91 4.06 -28.69 20.15
CA ILE A 91 3.63 -29.88 19.40
C ILE A 91 4.77 -30.90 19.32
N THR A 92 5.97 -30.46 18.95
CA THR A 92 7.15 -31.33 18.88
C THR A 92 7.46 -31.96 20.23
N TYR A 93 7.41 -31.18 21.31
CA TYR A 93 7.64 -31.69 22.66
C TYR A 93 6.60 -32.72 23.08
N ALA A 94 5.32 -32.48 22.80
CA ALA A 94 4.24 -33.43 23.09
C ALA A 94 4.40 -34.73 22.30
N ALA A 95 4.74 -34.65 21.00
CA ALA A 95 4.96 -35.82 20.14
C ALA A 95 6.12 -36.70 20.64
N LEU A 96 7.28 -36.11 20.95
CA LEU A 96 8.44 -36.85 21.45
C LEU A 96 8.15 -37.61 22.75
N ASN A 97 7.33 -37.04 23.63
CA ASN A 97 6.95 -37.70 24.88
C ASN A 97 5.82 -38.73 24.71
N PHE A 98 4.99 -38.59 23.68
CA PHE A 98 3.90 -39.53 23.38
C PHE A 98 4.41 -40.91 22.95
N ASP A 99 5.54 -40.98 22.26
CA ASP A 99 6.16 -42.25 21.87
C ASP A 99 6.55 -43.10 23.08
N GLU A 100 6.89 -42.43 24.18
CA GLU A 100 7.29 -43.08 25.43
C GLU A 100 6.11 -43.37 26.37
N ARG A 101 4.88 -43.03 25.98
CA ARG A 101 3.69 -43.07 26.86
C ARG A 101 3.45 -44.41 27.55
N LYS A 102 3.79 -45.53 26.88
CA LYS A 102 3.62 -46.89 27.43
C LYS A 102 4.44 -47.08 28.72
N ASN A 103 5.53 -46.32 28.88
CA ASN A 103 6.41 -46.32 30.07
C ASN A 103 5.97 -45.32 31.16
N ILE A 104 4.91 -44.56 30.90
CA ILE A 104 4.35 -43.56 31.80
C ILE A 104 3.10 -44.16 32.46
N PRO A 105 2.95 -44.09 33.80
CA PRO A 105 1.74 -44.57 34.47
C PRO A 105 0.47 -43.85 34.00
N SER A 106 -0.64 -44.57 33.85
CA SER A 106 -1.90 -43.99 33.36
C SER A 106 -2.47 -42.89 34.25
N TRP A 107 -2.20 -42.91 35.56
CA TRP A 107 -2.63 -41.85 36.48
C TRP A 107 -2.05 -40.48 36.11
N VAL A 108 -0.91 -40.42 35.43
CA VAL A 108 -0.30 -39.16 34.97
C VAL A 108 -1.19 -38.49 33.92
N SER A 109 -1.85 -39.27 33.06
CA SER A 109 -2.82 -38.71 32.10
C SER A 109 -4.04 -38.12 32.81
N LEU A 110 -4.49 -38.73 33.92
CA LEU A 110 -5.56 -38.18 34.77
C LEU A 110 -5.11 -36.88 35.45
N THR A 111 -3.90 -36.84 36.00
CA THR A 111 -3.33 -35.61 36.58
C THR A 111 -3.24 -34.50 35.54
N SER A 112 -2.77 -34.82 34.32
CA SER A 112 -2.71 -33.86 33.22
C SER A 112 -4.10 -33.31 32.85
N PHE A 113 -5.12 -34.18 32.77
CA PHE A 113 -6.50 -33.77 32.57
C PHE A 113 -6.97 -32.81 33.68
N ILE A 114 -6.78 -33.17 34.94
CA ILE A 114 -7.19 -32.33 36.09
C ILE A 114 -6.50 -30.97 36.05
N ILE A 115 -5.19 -30.93 35.76
CA ILE A 115 -4.43 -29.68 35.61
C ILE A 115 -5.03 -28.84 34.47
N THR A 116 -5.26 -29.45 33.31
CA THR A 116 -5.79 -28.75 32.13
C THR A 116 -7.18 -28.16 32.41
N LEU A 117 -8.07 -28.95 33.01
CA LEU A 117 -9.42 -28.51 33.40
C LEU A 117 -9.36 -27.38 34.44
N THR A 118 -8.51 -27.52 35.46
CA THR A 118 -8.35 -26.48 36.49
C THR A 118 -7.85 -25.18 35.88
N LEU A 119 -6.85 -25.24 35.01
CA LEU A 119 -6.33 -24.06 34.31
C LEU A 119 -7.40 -23.44 33.41
N MET A 120 -8.23 -24.22 32.72
CA MET A 120 -9.34 -23.71 31.90
C MET A 120 -10.37 -22.94 32.75
N LEU A 121 -10.76 -23.50 33.90
CA LEU A 121 -11.70 -22.85 34.83
C LEU A 121 -11.12 -21.57 35.43
N VAL A 122 -9.85 -21.58 35.82
CA VAL A 122 -9.14 -20.39 36.32
C VAL A 122 -9.04 -19.33 35.23
N ALA A 123 -8.65 -19.69 34.01
CA ALA A 123 -8.54 -18.76 32.90
C ALA A 123 -9.89 -18.11 32.54
N TYR A 124 -10.98 -18.87 32.57
CA TYR A 124 -12.32 -18.33 32.40
C TYR A 124 -12.71 -17.38 33.53
N ARG A 125 -12.45 -17.74 34.79
CA ARG A 125 -12.72 -16.87 35.94
C ARG A 125 -11.95 -15.55 35.84
N LEU A 126 -10.68 -15.61 35.44
CA LEU A 126 -9.85 -14.44 35.20
C LEU A 126 -10.42 -13.59 34.06
N ALA A 127 -10.78 -14.19 32.93
CA ALA A 127 -11.31 -13.47 31.78
C ALA A 127 -12.62 -12.72 32.10
N VAL A 128 -13.54 -13.34 32.85
CA VAL A 128 -14.79 -12.68 33.30
C VAL A 128 -14.53 -11.56 34.31
N SER A 129 -13.40 -11.58 35.02
CA SER A 129 -13.03 -10.52 35.98
C SER A 129 -12.32 -9.32 35.36
N ILE A 130 -11.97 -9.36 34.07
CA ILE A 130 -11.29 -8.25 33.41
C ILE A 130 -12.33 -7.20 33.02
N GLU A 131 -12.28 -6.05 33.68
CA GLU A 131 -13.01 -4.84 33.31
C GLU A 131 -12.05 -3.85 32.65
N SER A 132 -12.26 -3.57 31.37
CA SER A 132 -11.48 -2.59 30.61
C SER A 132 -12.33 -1.98 29.52
N GLU A 133 -12.08 -0.71 29.22
CA GLU A 133 -12.73 -0.01 28.12
C GLU A 133 -12.52 -0.69 26.76
N GLN A 134 -11.44 -1.48 26.61
CA GLN A 134 -11.15 -2.21 25.38
C GLN A 134 -11.83 -3.58 25.28
N VAL A 135 -12.46 -4.06 26.37
CA VAL A 135 -13.09 -5.37 26.45
C VAL A 135 -14.61 -5.21 26.34
N LYS A 136 -15.25 -6.00 25.48
CA LYS A 136 -16.71 -6.08 25.34
C LYS A 136 -17.27 -7.00 26.41
N ILE A 137 -18.58 -6.91 26.63
CA ILE A 137 -19.30 -7.88 27.46
C ILE A 137 -19.21 -9.25 26.78
N LEU A 138 -18.81 -10.29 27.53
CA LEU A 138 -18.86 -11.67 27.05
C LEU A 138 -20.32 -12.04 26.72
N SER A 139 -20.56 -12.59 25.53
CA SER A 139 -21.88 -13.08 25.13
C SER A 139 -21.76 -14.44 24.46
N GLU A 140 -21.28 -14.47 23.22
CA GLU A 140 -21.15 -15.69 22.43
C GLU A 140 -19.95 -16.56 22.87
N GLN A 141 -18.96 -15.96 23.55
CA GLN A 141 -17.75 -16.63 24.04
C GLN A 141 -18.04 -17.67 25.15
N TYR A 142 -19.16 -17.55 25.87
CA TYR A 142 -19.56 -18.55 26.87
C TYR A 142 -19.81 -19.93 26.24
N TRP A 143 -20.32 -19.97 25.01
CA TRP A 143 -20.51 -21.24 24.28
C TRP A 143 -19.19 -21.92 23.94
N VAL A 144 -18.15 -21.15 23.62
CA VAL A 144 -16.80 -21.68 23.40
C VAL A 144 -16.22 -22.24 24.67
N PHE A 145 -16.43 -21.56 25.79
CA PHE A 145 -16.04 -22.07 27.10
C PHE A 145 -16.71 -23.42 27.38
N PHE A 146 -18.05 -23.52 27.28
CA PHE A 146 -18.76 -24.77 27.55
C PHE A 146 -18.33 -25.90 26.61
N TYR A 147 -18.20 -25.61 25.32
CA TYR A 147 -17.69 -26.56 24.34
C TYR A 147 -16.30 -27.08 24.74
N GLN A 148 -15.36 -26.17 25.05
CA GLN A 148 -13.98 -26.55 25.34
C GLN A 148 -13.88 -27.39 26.63
N ILE A 149 -14.72 -27.11 27.63
CA ILE A 149 -14.82 -27.93 28.84
C ILE A 149 -15.32 -29.34 28.52
N ILE A 150 -16.34 -29.49 27.66
CA ILE A 150 -16.84 -30.80 27.24
C ILE A 150 -15.76 -31.58 26.49
N VAL A 151 -15.03 -30.93 25.58
CA VAL A 151 -13.92 -31.56 24.85
C VAL A 151 -12.78 -31.95 25.80
N CYS A 152 -12.44 -31.10 26.77
CA CYS A 152 -11.48 -31.39 27.82
C CYS A 152 -11.87 -32.64 28.61
N ILE A 153 -13.09 -32.70 29.13
CA ILE A 153 -13.59 -33.85 29.90
C ILE A 153 -13.57 -35.13 29.04
N SER A 154 -14.10 -35.06 27.83
CA SER A 154 -14.17 -36.21 26.91
C SER A 154 -12.77 -36.72 26.57
N THR A 155 -11.84 -35.82 26.23
CA THR A 155 -10.45 -36.16 25.91
C THR A 155 -9.72 -36.74 27.12
N GLY A 156 -9.92 -36.17 28.31
CA GLY A 156 -9.34 -36.66 29.55
C GLY A 156 -9.77 -38.09 29.88
N ILE A 157 -11.07 -38.38 29.75
CA ILE A 157 -11.64 -39.73 29.93
C ILE A 157 -11.03 -40.70 28.91
N VAL A 158 -10.99 -40.31 27.62
CA VAL A 158 -10.42 -41.11 26.55
C VAL A 158 -8.94 -41.44 26.82
N LEU A 159 -8.14 -40.44 27.17
CA LEU A 159 -6.73 -40.60 27.50
C LEU A 159 -6.53 -41.53 28.69
N PHE A 160 -7.29 -41.35 29.76
CA PHE A 160 -7.17 -42.15 30.98
C PHE A 160 -7.50 -43.63 30.75
N ILE A 161 -8.64 -43.92 30.12
CA ILE A 161 -9.10 -45.30 29.89
C ILE A 161 -8.18 -46.02 28.89
N ASN A 162 -7.75 -45.33 27.83
CA ASN A 162 -7.06 -45.94 26.70
C ASN A 162 -5.54 -45.76 26.75
N TRP A 163 -4.98 -45.17 27.81
CA TRP A 163 -3.57 -44.76 27.92
C TRP A 163 -2.55 -45.79 27.42
N ARG A 164 -2.74 -47.06 27.83
CA ARG A 164 -1.84 -48.18 27.50
C ARG A 164 -2.23 -48.95 26.24
N LYS A 165 -3.37 -48.62 25.62
CA LYS A 165 -3.89 -49.34 24.46
C LYS A 165 -3.15 -48.91 23.20
N GLU A 166 -2.91 -49.86 22.30
CA GLU A 166 -2.17 -49.61 21.07
C GLU A 166 -2.93 -48.71 20.09
N TYR A 167 -4.26 -48.83 20.09
CA TYR A 167 -5.15 -48.02 19.26
C TYR A 167 -5.37 -46.59 19.77
N LEU A 168 -4.78 -46.19 20.92
CA LEU A 168 -4.92 -44.83 21.44
C LEU A 168 -4.48 -43.79 20.41
N SER A 169 -3.42 -44.05 19.64
CA SER A 169 -2.96 -43.14 18.59
C SER A 169 -4.05 -42.89 17.53
N LYS A 170 -4.79 -43.93 17.14
CA LYS A 170 -5.92 -43.81 16.20
C LYS A 170 -7.07 -43.02 16.80
N ILE A 171 -7.39 -43.25 18.08
CA ILE A 171 -8.44 -42.49 18.78
C ILE A 171 -8.05 -41.01 18.87
N LEU A 172 -6.81 -40.71 19.29
CA LEU A 172 -6.33 -39.34 19.41
C LEU A 172 -6.29 -38.62 18.07
N MET A 173 -5.89 -39.30 16.99
CA MET A 173 -5.98 -38.75 15.64
C MET A 173 -7.42 -38.41 15.27
N GLY A 174 -8.39 -39.29 15.58
CA GLY A 174 -9.81 -39.01 15.38
C GLY A 174 -10.33 -37.84 16.22
N THR A 175 -9.95 -37.76 17.49
CA THR A 175 -10.32 -36.65 18.39
C THR A 175 -9.73 -35.32 17.91
N LEU A 176 -8.45 -35.30 17.54
CA LEU A 176 -7.79 -34.12 16.97
C LEU A 176 -8.46 -33.69 15.66
N ALA A 177 -8.75 -34.62 14.76
CA ALA A 177 -9.43 -34.32 13.50
C ALA A 177 -10.84 -33.73 13.74
N LEU A 178 -11.60 -34.31 14.68
CA LEU A 178 -12.93 -33.80 15.05
C LEU A 178 -12.84 -32.39 15.66
N GLU A 179 -11.93 -32.17 16.62
CA GLU A 179 -11.74 -30.86 17.23
C GLU A 179 -11.29 -29.82 16.19
N ALA A 180 -10.41 -30.20 15.26
CA ALA A 180 -9.98 -29.35 14.15
C ALA A 180 -11.14 -29.01 13.19
N VAL A 181 -12.00 -29.98 12.85
CA VAL A 181 -13.19 -29.73 12.01
C VAL A 181 -14.16 -28.78 12.72
N VAL A 182 -14.47 -29.02 14.00
CA VAL A 182 -15.38 -28.16 14.76
C VAL A 182 -14.79 -26.76 14.89
N MET A 183 -13.50 -26.66 15.23
CA MET A 183 -12.83 -25.36 15.38
C MET A 183 -12.67 -24.60 14.07
N GLY A 184 -12.35 -25.28 12.97
CA GLY A 184 -12.34 -24.68 11.66
C GLY A 184 -13.70 -24.09 11.29
N ASN A 185 -14.78 -24.84 11.51
CA ASN A 185 -16.13 -24.32 11.29
C ASN A 185 -16.46 -23.16 12.23
N PHE A 186 -16.08 -23.24 13.50
CA PHE A 186 -16.31 -22.17 14.47
C PHE A 186 -15.62 -20.88 14.03
N VAL A 187 -14.33 -20.94 13.70
CA VAL A 187 -13.58 -19.80 13.16
C VAL A 187 -14.24 -19.23 11.92
N MET A 188 -14.66 -20.07 10.96
CA MET A 188 -15.28 -19.60 9.72
C MET A 188 -16.63 -18.91 9.95
N ASN A 189 -17.43 -19.38 10.91
CA ASN A 189 -18.71 -18.75 11.25
C ASN A 189 -18.52 -17.38 11.94
N PHE A 190 -17.50 -17.25 12.81
CA PHE A 190 -17.26 -16.01 13.57
C PHE A 190 -16.36 -14.99 12.85
N HIS A 191 -15.44 -15.44 12.01
CA HIS A 191 -14.61 -14.59 11.17
C HIS A 191 -15.36 -14.14 9.91
N GLY A 192 -16.27 -14.96 9.42
CA GLY A 192 -16.88 -14.83 8.11
C GLY A 192 -16.06 -15.50 7.02
N VAL A 193 -16.73 -15.81 5.92
CA VAL A 193 -16.10 -16.35 4.71
C VAL A 193 -16.14 -15.29 3.62
N ILE A 194 -15.11 -15.26 2.78
CA ILE A 194 -15.05 -14.37 1.63
C ILE A 194 -15.02 -15.21 0.35
N SER A 195 -15.77 -14.78 -0.66
CA SER A 195 -15.84 -15.47 -1.95
C SER A 195 -14.49 -15.34 -2.66
N TYR A 196 -13.80 -16.46 -2.86
CA TYR A 196 -12.60 -16.46 -3.71
C TYR A 196 -12.91 -15.93 -5.12
N LYS A 197 -14.07 -16.32 -5.67
CA LYS A 197 -14.52 -15.91 -7.00
C LYS A 197 -14.72 -14.40 -7.09
N ASP A 198 -15.32 -13.78 -6.08
CA ASP A 198 -15.75 -12.38 -6.17
C ASP A 198 -14.79 -11.41 -5.50
N SER A 199 -13.86 -11.90 -4.67
CA SER A 199 -13.02 -11.03 -3.82
C SER A 199 -11.52 -11.13 -4.06
N LEU A 200 -11.01 -12.17 -4.75
CA LEU A 200 -9.59 -12.22 -5.11
C LEU A 200 -9.24 -11.04 -6.01
N SER A 201 -8.52 -10.05 -5.49
CA SER A 201 -8.10 -8.84 -6.21
C SER A 201 -9.26 -8.11 -6.91
N GLY A 202 -10.48 -8.16 -6.34
CA GLY A 202 -11.69 -7.61 -6.97
C GLY A 202 -12.41 -8.56 -7.94
N GLY A 203 -12.06 -9.84 -7.94
CA GLY A 203 -12.71 -10.93 -8.66
C GLY A 203 -11.72 -11.83 -9.41
N HIS A 204 -11.90 -13.15 -9.32
CA HIS A 204 -11.01 -14.15 -9.93
C HIS A 204 -10.83 -13.96 -11.43
N GLU A 205 -11.90 -13.62 -12.15
CA GLU A 205 -11.83 -13.31 -13.59
C GLU A 205 -10.91 -12.13 -13.87
N ASN A 206 -10.98 -11.08 -13.05
CA ASN A 206 -10.14 -9.90 -13.20
C ASN A 206 -8.66 -10.24 -12.94
N TYR A 207 -8.39 -11.06 -11.91
CA TYR A 207 -7.05 -11.59 -11.65
C TYR A 207 -6.51 -12.39 -12.85
N THR A 208 -7.30 -13.31 -13.39
CA THR A 208 -6.88 -14.14 -14.53
C THR A 208 -6.57 -13.29 -15.76
N VAL A 209 -7.43 -12.32 -16.09
CA VAL A 209 -7.24 -11.48 -17.28
C VAL A 209 -6.06 -10.52 -17.13
N GLU A 210 -5.92 -9.81 -16.00
CA GLU A 210 -4.77 -8.91 -15.80
C GLU A 210 -3.45 -9.67 -15.73
N THR A 211 -3.41 -10.84 -15.07
CA THR A 211 -2.20 -11.68 -15.04
C THR A 211 -1.79 -12.11 -16.45
N GLU A 212 -2.74 -12.39 -17.35
CA GLU A 212 -2.44 -12.71 -18.74
C GLU A 212 -1.87 -11.50 -19.49
N ILE A 213 -2.47 -10.32 -19.34
CA ILE A 213 -1.98 -9.07 -19.94
C ILE A 213 -0.55 -8.78 -19.46
N ILE A 214 -0.32 -8.85 -18.15
CA ILE A 214 0.99 -8.62 -17.51
C ILE A 214 2.03 -9.62 -18.00
N LYS A 215 1.68 -10.90 -18.11
CA LYS A 215 2.58 -11.91 -18.64
C LYS A 215 2.99 -11.56 -20.08
N ASN A 216 2.03 -11.23 -20.94
CA ASN A 216 2.32 -10.87 -22.33
C ASN A 216 3.13 -9.57 -22.42
N LEU A 217 2.89 -8.61 -21.51
CA LEU A 217 3.65 -7.38 -21.42
C LEU A 217 5.11 -7.63 -21.01
N ASN A 218 5.35 -8.48 -20.02
CA ASN A 218 6.70 -8.90 -19.61
C ASN A 218 7.45 -9.66 -20.73
N GLU A 219 6.73 -10.38 -21.61
CA GLU A 219 7.33 -11.02 -22.79
C GLU A 219 7.61 -10.02 -23.92
N TYR A 220 6.78 -8.96 -24.03
CA TYR A 220 6.89 -7.91 -25.04
C TYR A 220 8.00 -6.90 -24.74
N ASP A 221 8.16 -6.51 -23.47
CA ASP A 221 9.13 -5.52 -23.01
C ASP A 221 10.02 -6.11 -21.90
N ASN A 222 11.31 -6.24 -22.19
CA ASN A 222 12.32 -6.75 -21.26
C ASN A 222 13.09 -5.62 -20.55
N SER A 223 12.74 -4.35 -20.78
CA SER A 223 13.37 -3.22 -20.10
C SER A 223 12.90 -3.11 -18.65
N PHE A 224 13.61 -2.31 -17.84
CA PHE A 224 13.10 -1.91 -16.54
C PHE A 224 11.96 -0.90 -16.71
N TYR A 225 10.78 -1.21 -16.17
CA TYR A 225 9.63 -0.31 -16.12
C TYR A 225 8.73 -0.61 -14.93
N ARG A 226 7.83 0.34 -14.64
CA ARG A 226 6.68 0.13 -13.76
C ARG A 226 5.35 0.21 -14.52
N VAL A 227 4.37 -0.51 -13.99
CA VAL A 227 2.98 -0.52 -14.47
C VAL A 227 2.08 0.08 -13.40
N GLN A 228 1.19 0.98 -13.81
CA GLN A 228 0.15 1.52 -12.96
C GLN A 228 -1.21 0.94 -13.37
N SER A 229 -1.78 0.09 -12.50
CA SER A 229 -3.12 -0.48 -12.72
C SER A 229 -4.16 0.34 -11.95
N THR A 230 -5.28 0.62 -12.59
CA THR A 230 -6.47 1.18 -11.91
C THR A 230 -7.03 0.27 -10.82
N ARG A 231 -6.76 -1.04 -10.89
CA ARG A 231 -7.10 -2.00 -9.83
C ARG A 231 -6.12 -1.99 -8.66
N ALA A 232 -5.00 -1.27 -8.75
CA ALA A 232 -4.20 -0.95 -7.59
C ALA A 232 -4.86 0.21 -6.83
N TYR A 233 -5.69 -0.14 -5.85
CA TYR A 233 -6.37 0.79 -4.95
C TYR A 233 -6.25 0.30 -3.50
N LEU A 234 -6.61 1.14 -2.54
CA LEU A 234 -6.56 0.79 -1.12
C LEU A 234 -7.35 -0.49 -0.81
N SER A 235 -6.69 -1.46 -0.15
CA SER A 235 -7.17 -2.84 0.09
C SER A 235 -6.88 -3.83 -1.04
N ASN A 236 -6.29 -3.36 -2.14
CA ASN A 236 -5.70 -4.16 -3.20
C ASN A 236 -4.30 -3.64 -3.57
N ASP A 237 -3.60 -2.98 -2.64
CA ASP A 237 -2.31 -2.32 -2.86
C ASP A 237 -1.20 -3.31 -3.24
N ASN A 238 -1.35 -4.59 -2.85
CA ASN A 238 -0.43 -5.67 -3.17
C ASN A 238 -0.70 -6.32 -4.54
N LEU A 239 -1.56 -5.74 -5.37
CA LEU A 239 -1.81 -6.22 -6.74
C LEU A 239 -0.52 -6.53 -7.52
N PRO A 240 0.53 -5.69 -7.50
CA PRO A 240 1.76 -5.98 -8.24
C PRO A 240 2.46 -7.27 -7.80
N ALA A 241 2.42 -7.58 -6.50
CA ALA A 241 2.98 -8.83 -5.97
C ALA A 241 2.11 -10.05 -6.30
N VAL A 242 0.78 -9.87 -6.39
CA VAL A 242 -0.18 -10.94 -6.70
C VAL A 242 -0.14 -11.31 -8.19
N GLU A 243 -0.01 -10.33 -9.07
CA GLU A 243 -0.04 -10.50 -10.53
C GLU A 243 1.37 -10.45 -11.16
N ASN A 244 2.41 -10.34 -10.33
CA ASN A 244 3.83 -10.43 -10.70
C ASN A 244 4.31 -9.37 -11.70
N PHE A 245 4.14 -8.10 -11.34
CA PHE A 245 4.71 -6.95 -12.06
C PHE A 245 5.32 -5.92 -11.10
N ASN A 246 6.16 -5.04 -11.65
CA ASN A 246 6.68 -3.89 -10.92
C ASN A 246 5.64 -2.77 -10.88
N GLY A 247 4.98 -2.57 -9.75
CA GLY A 247 3.98 -1.50 -9.57
C GLY A 247 4.47 -0.33 -8.73
N THR A 248 3.60 0.67 -8.57
CA THR A 248 3.79 1.85 -7.70
C THR A 248 3.03 1.77 -6.39
N SER A 249 2.47 0.60 -6.05
CA SER A 249 1.76 0.35 -4.80
C SER A 249 2.24 -0.94 -4.14
N THR A 250 2.34 -0.89 -2.82
CA THR A 250 2.56 -2.08 -1.99
C THR A 250 2.09 -1.80 -0.57
N PHE A 251 1.61 -2.84 0.10
CA PHE A 251 1.34 -2.82 1.52
C PHE A 251 2.12 -3.94 2.20
N HIS A 252 3.10 -3.57 3.03
CA HIS A 252 3.86 -4.52 3.83
C HIS A 252 4.11 -3.99 5.25
N SER A 253 3.93 -4.86 6.26
CA SER A 253 4.17 -4.51 7.68
C SER A 253 5.66 -4.39 8.03
N LEU A 254 6.53 -4.94 7.19
CA LEU A 254 7.99 -4.80 7.25
C LEU A 254 8.45 -4.12 5.97
N TYR A 255 8.40 -2.79 5.91
CA TYR A 255 8.83 -2.05 4.75
C TYR A 255 10.22 -1.46 4.98
N ASN A 256 10.87 -1.05 3.89
CA ASN A 256 12.17 -0.40 3.94
C ASN A 256 12.03 1.01 4.54
N PHE A 257 12.47 1.22 5.77
CA PHE A 257 12.37 2.52 6.45
C PHE A 257 13.16 3.63 5.75
N ASP A 258 14.16 3.27 4.94
CA ASP A 258 14.96 4.26 4.22
C ASP A 258 14.16 5.02 3.16
N VAL A 259 12.97 4.55 2.79
CA VAL A 259 12.07 5.20 1.81
C VAL A 259 10.98 6.07 2.45
N ILE A 260 10.94 6.17 3.78
CA ILE A 260 9.81 6.81 4.48
C ILE A 260 9.71 8.30 4.15
N ASP A 261 10.84 8.97 3.95
CA ASP A 261 10.87 10.40 3.62
C ASP A 261 10.31 10.63 2.23
N PHE A 262 10.66 9.78 1.24
CA PHE A 262 10.06 9.82 -0.09
C PHE A 262 8.54 9.68 0.00
N VAL A 263 8.06 8.70 0.76
CA VAL A 263 6.62 8.43 0.91
C VAL A 263 5.91 9.64 1.55
N ARG A 264 6.54 10.28 2.55
CA ARG A 264 6.02 11.49 3.22
C ARG A 264 6.01 12.72 2.33
N MET A 265 7.14 13.02 1.69
CA MET A 265 7.30 14.13 0.75
C MET A 265 6.35 13.95 -0.44
N SER A 266 6.18 12.73 -0.92
CA SER A 266 5.24 12.43 -2.00
C SER A 266 3.79 12.44 -1.54
N HIS A 267 3.49 12.45 -0.24
CA HIS A 267 2.13 12.32 0.29
C HIS A 267 1.37 11.07 -0.21
N ILE A 268 2.08 9.93 -0.31
CA ILE A 268 1.50 8.63 -0.76
C ILE A 268 1.38 7.59 0.35
N PHE A 269 1.62 7.96 1.61
CA PHE A 269 1.46 7.04 2.75
C PHE A 269 0.00 6.82 3.15
N LYS A 270 -0.27 5.66 3.75
CA LYS A 270 -1.54 5.37 4.40
C LYS A 270 -1.60 5.97 5.82
N HIS A 271 -0.53 5.78 6.60
CA HIS A 271 -0.34 6.42 7.90
C HIS A 271 1.10 6.92 8.02
N ASP A 272 1.26 8.11 8.61
CA ASP A 272 2.55 8.83 8.73
C ASP A 272 3.62 8.04 9.51
N THR A 273 3.23 6.95 10.18
CA THR A 273 4.07 6.24 11.14
C THR A 273 4.38 4.78 10.80
N SER A 274 3.72 4.13 9.83
CA SER A 274 3.90 2.67 9.70
C SER A 274 3.44 1.97 8.42
N TRP A 275 2.63 2.56 7.54
CA TRP A 275 2.07 1.84 6.39
C TRP A 275 2.33 2.59 5.08
N ILE A 276 3.16 2.00 4.22
CA ILE A 276 3.34 2.44 2.83
C ILE A 276 2.02 2.24 2.07
N GLY A 277 1.64 3.25 1.29
CA GLY A 277 0.55 3.20 0.31
C GLY A 277 1.08 3.16 -1.13
N GLY A 278 0.24 3.45 -2.10
CA GLY A 278 0.64 3.54 -3.52
C GLY A 278 0.54 4.93 -4.11
N ALA A 279 1.40 5.23 -5.09
CA ALA A 279 1.28 6.38 -5.99
C ALA A 279 0.24 6.07 -7.08
N GLN A 280 -1.00 6.47 -6.84
CA GLN A 280 -2.19 6.14 -7.64
C GLN A 280 -2.93 7.42 -8.11
N GLU A 281 -2.36 8.58 -7.82
CA GLU A 281 -2.94 9.91 -8.03
C GLU A 281 -2.75 10.40 -9.47
N LYS A 282 -2.01 9.64 -10.29
CA LYS A 282 -1.66 9.96 -11.68
C LYS A 282 -0.97 11.30 -11.78
N ARG A 283 0.09 11.48 -10.99
CA ARG A 283 0.82 12.74 -10.93
C ARG A 283 2.00 12.66 -11.86
N TYR A 284 2.01 13.49 -12.89
CA TYR A 284 2.91 13.31 -14.03
C TYR A 284 4.39 13.23 -13.63
N ASN A 285 4.89 14.19 -12.84
CA ASN A 285 6.32 14.20 -12.50
C ASN A 285 6.68 13.04 -11.58
N LEU A 286 5.82 12.71 -10.60
CA LEU A 286 6.01 11.55 -9.75
C LEU A 286 6.00 10.24 -10.54
N ASP A 287 5.05 10.05 -11.45
CA ASP A 287 4.94 8.81 -12.23
C ASP A 287 6.12 8.67 -13.20
N ALA A 288 6.55 9.77 -13.83
CA ALA A 288 7.77 9.82 -14.64
C ALA A 288 9.00 9.49 -13.78
N PHE A 289 9.12 10.09 -12.60
CA PHE A 289 10.22 9.83 -11.68
C PHE A 289 10.25 8.36 -11.23
N LEU A 290 9.09 7.76 -10.97
CA LEU A 290 8.93 6.35 -10.64
C LEU A 290 9.06 5.43 -11.87
N GLY A 291 9.35 5.92 -13.07
CA GLY A 291 9.54 5.07 -14.24
C GLY A 291 8.28 4.31 -14.63
N VAL A 292 7.10 4.91 -14.44
CA VAL A 292 5.85 4.36 -14.97
C VAL A 292 5.90 4.47 -16.48
N LYS A 293 5.91 3.32 -17.16
CA LYS A 293 5.87 3.22 -18.62
C LYS A 293 4.51 2.77 -19.11
N TYR A 294 3.79 1.99 -18.31
CA TYR A 294 2.52 1.40 -18.72
C TYR A 294 1.40 1.74 -17.76
N TYR A 295 0.22 1.95 -18.32
CA TYR A 295 -1.02 2.12 -17.59
C TYR A 295 -2.03 1.06 -18.00
N LEU A 296 -2.52 0.30 -17.03
CA LEU A 296 -3.54 -0.73 -17.22
C LEU A 296 -4.87 -0.27 -16.63
N PHE A 297 -5.84 -0.05 -17.50
CA PHE A 297 -7.15 0.45 -17.15
C PHE A 297 -8.23 -0.62 -17.28
N LYS A 298 -9.15 -0.62 -16.33
CA LYS A 298 -10.40 -1.39 -16.43
C LYS A 298 -11.53 -0.48 -16.91
N GLU A 299 -12.14 -0.83 -18.04
CA GLU A 299 -13.20 -0.02 -18.68
C GLU A 299 -14.40 0.23 -17.78
N SER A 300 -14.68 -0.65 -16.81
CA SER A 300 -15.80 -0.50 -15.89
C SER A 300 -15.73 0.80 -15.07
N GLU A 301 -14.55 1.41 -14.93
CA GLU A 301 -14.39 2.67 -14.20
C GLU A 301 -15.00 3.86 -14.95
N THR A 302 -14.96 3.84 -16.28
CA THR A 302 -15.50 4.89 -17.16
C THR A 302 -16.71 4.41 -17.96
N THR A 303 -17.29 3.25 -17.62
CA THR A 303 -18.49 2.72 -18.25
C THR A 303 -19.75 3.31 -17.60
N PHE A 304 -20.66 3.81 -18.43
CA PHE A 304 -21.99 4.28 -18.08
C PHE A 304 -23.03 3.64 -18.98
N TYR A 305 -24.28 3.61 -18.52
CA TYR A 305 -25.40 3.05 -19.27
C TYR A 305 -26.41 4.15 -19.58
N LYS A 306 -26.86 4.21 -20.83
CA LYS A 306 -27.93 5.09 -21.29
C LYS A 306 -28.86 4.28 -22.16
N ASP A 307 -30.14 4.25 -21.80
CA ASP A 307 -31.19 3.52 -22.54
C ASP A 307 -30.87 2.02 -22.76
N GLY A 308 -30.13 1.41 -21.82
CA GLY A 308 -29.68 0.02 -21.89
C GLY A 308 -28.38 -0.20 -22.69
N GLU A 309 -27.90 0.81 -23.41
CA GLU A 309 -26.65 0.77 -24.16
C GLU A 309 -25.45 1.13 -23.28
N ARG A 310 -24.33 0.46 -23.53
CA ARG A 310 -23.07 0.63 -22.80
C ARG A 310 -22.22 1.71 -23.48
N TYR A 311 -21.82 2.74 -22.73
CA TYR A 311 -20.93 3.80 -23.18
C TYR A 311 -19.68 3.85 -22.31
N VAL A 312 -18.51 3.88 -22.93
CA VAL A 312 -17.23 4.02 -22.24
C VAL A 312 -16.66 5.39 -22.57
N PHE A 313 -16.54 6.27 -21.57
CA PHE A 313 -15.86 7.56 -21.76
C PHE A 313 -14.35 7.36 -21.76
N ASP A 314 -13.65 8.29 -22.40
CA ASP A 314 -12.19 8.31 -22.44
C ASP A 314 -11.60 8.34 -21.03
N MET A 315 -10.66 7.43 -20.80
CA MET A 315 -9.96 7.29 -19.54
C MET A 315 -9.01 8.47 -19.34
N ASN A 316 -8.81 8.84 -18.08
CA ASN A 316 -7.83 9.86 -17.72
C ASN A 316 -6.42 9.25 -17.82
N VAL A 317 -5.87 9.26 -19.03
CA VAL A 317 -4.56 8.71 -19.40
C VAL A 317 -3.55 9.85 -19.55
N PRO A 318 -2.32 9.72 -19.02
CA PRO A 318 -1.29 10.73 -19.23
C PRO A 318 -1.04 11.07 -20.70
N LEU A 319 -0.75 12.34 -20.97
CA LEU A 319 -0.38 12.80 -22.31
C LEU A 319 0.91 12.10 -22.78
N GLY A 320 1.00 11.83 -24.08
CA GLY A 320 2.15 11.11 -24.68
C GLY A 320 2.07 9.59 -24.59
N TYR A 321 0.96 9.04 -24.08
CA TYR A 321 0.73 7.60 -24.05
C TYR A 321 -0.15 7.17 -25.22
N THR A 322 0.19 6.02 -25.80
CA THR A 322 -0.54 5.40 -26.92
C THR A 322 -1.10 4.04 -26.52
N ARG A 323 -2.16 3.59 -27.19
CA ARG A 323 -2.79 2.29 -26.89
C ARG A 323 -1.97 1.15 -27.45
N LEU A 324 -1.73 0.13 -26.63
CA LEU A 324 -1.06 -1.10 -27.01
C LEU A 324 -2.07 -2.20 -27.30
N GLU A 325 -2.88 -2.00 -28.34
CA GLU A 325 -4.09 -2.79 -28.63
C GLU A 325 -3.82 -4.29 -28.78
N GLN A 326 -2.63 -4.69 -29.26
CA GLN A 326 -2.29 -6.09 -29.47
C GLN A 326 -2.18 -6.92 -28.18
N LEU A 327 -1.99 -6.27 -27.01
CA LEU A 327 -1.92 -6.95 -25.72
C LEU A 327 -3.20 -6.79 -24.88
N GLU A 328 -4.17 -6.00 -25.36
CA GLU A 328 -5.41 -5.76 -24.63
C GLU A 328 -6.32 -6.99 -24.58
N LYS A 329 -7.24 -6.98 -23.61
CA LYS A 329 -8.31 -7.97 -23.45
C LYS A 329 -9.66 -7.27 -23.28
N PRO A 330 -10.80 -7.94 -23.58
CA PRO A 330 -12.12 -7.35 -23.40
C PRO A 330 -12.30 -6.78 -21.99
N GLY A 331 -12.78 -5.54 -21.86
CA GLY A 331 -12.92 -4.88 -20.57
C GLY A 331 -11.67 -4.15 -20.06
N TYR A 332 -10.54 -4.27 -20.76
CA TYR A 332 -9.25 -3.69 -20.36
C TYR A 332 -8.62 -2.87 -21.48
N ARG A 333 -7.88 -1.84 -21.09
CA ARG A 333 -7.11 -0.98 -21.99
C ARG A 333 -5.69 -0.83 -21.47
N LEU A 334 -4.71 -1.02 -22.33
CA LEU A 334 -3.30 -0.93 -21.99
C LEU A 334 -2.70 0.23 -22.77
N TYR A 335 -2.07 1.14 -22.05
CA TYR A 335 -1.41 2.30 -22.61
C TYR A 335 0.08 2.23 -22.32
N GLN A 336 0.89 2.61 -23.31
CA GLN A 336 2.33 2.68 -23.23
C GLN A 336 2.78 4.13 -23.38
N ASN A 337 3.75 4.55 -22.55
CA ASN A 337 4.49 5.78 -22.75
C ASN A 337 5.44 5.58 -23.92
N ASP A 338 5.32 6.41 -24.95
CA ASP A 338 6.20 6.30 -26.12
C ASP A 338 7.67 6.47 -25.72
N GLU A 339 8.59 5.80 -26.43
CA GLU A 339 10.03 5.86 -26.13
C GLU A 339 10.58 7.30 -26.18
N GLU A 340 9.95 8.17 -26.98
CA GLU A 340 10.26 9.59 -27.05
C GLU A 340 9.97 10.35 -25.75
N ASN A 341 9.15 9.82 -24.86
CA ASN A 341 8.77 10.45 -23.58
C ASN A 341 9.31 9.70 -22.37
N TYR A 342 9.45 8.37 -22.46
CA TYR A 342 9.97 7.55 -21.37
C TYR A 342 11.45 7.81 -21.09
N ILE A 343 11.84 7.83 -19.80
CA ILE A 343 13.23 7.89 -19.33
C ILE A 343 13.45 6.66 -18.45
N SER A 344 14.40 5.82 -18.87
CA SER A 344 14.66 4.52 -18.27
C SER A 344 15.67 4.61 -17.12
N LEU A 345 15.42 3.84 -16.07
CA LEU A 345 16.25 3.63 -14.88
C LEU A 345 16.54 4.85 -13.99
N GLY A 346 16.62 6.08 -14.50
CA GLY A 346 16.99 7.21 -13.65
C GLY A 346 17.21 8.53 -14.38
N PHE A 347 17.50 9.55 -13.58
CA PHE A 347 17.67 10.94 -14.00
C PHE A 347 19.02 11.46 -13.52
N THR A 348 19.51 12.51 -14.17
CA THR A 348 20.76 13.16 -13.78
C THR A 348 20.61 14.67 -13.66
N TYR A 349 21.18 15.24 -12.60
CA TYR A 349 20.99 16.63 -12.24
C TYR A 349 22.32 17.33 -12.02
N ASP A 350 22.32 18.65 -12.21
CA ASP A 350 23.36 19.59 -11.80
C ASP A 350 22.93 20.43 -10.59
N THR A 351 21.69 20.23 -10.13
CA THR A 351 21.06 21.01 -9.06
C THR A 351 20.74 20.11 -7.88
N LEU A 352 21.14 20.54 -6.69
CA LEU A 352 20.93 19.88 -5.40
C LEU A 352 19.99 20.74 -4.55
N TYR A 353 19.06 20.10 -3.84
CA TYR A 353 18.10 20.74 -2.96
C TYR A 353 18.30 20.32 -1.51
N TYR A 354 18.47 21.30 -0.61
CA TYR A 354 18.64 21.07 0.82
C TYR A 354 17.37 20.51 1.46
N LYS A 355 17.47 19.34 2.10
CA LYS A 355 16.40 18.78 2.92
C LYS A 355 16.54 19.26 4.37
N ASN A 356 16.27 20.54 4.61
CA ASN A 356 16.42 21.10 5.96
C ASN A 356 15.46 20.43 6.96
N PRO A 357 15.95 19.95 8.11
CA PRO A 357 15.12 19.30 9.12
C PRO A 357 14.21 20.30 9.85
N GLY A 358 12.97 19.91 10.10
CA GLY A 358 12.01 20.68 10.91
C GLY A 358 12.09 20.40 12.41
N GLU A 359 11.15 20.95 13.19
CA GLU A 359 11.11 20.88 14.66
C GLU A 359 11.16 19.46 15.25
N ASN A 360 10.70 18.45 14.50
CA ASN A 360 10.83 17.03 14.81
C ASN A 360 11.28 16.32 13.53
N ARG A 361 12.22 15.37 13.62
CA ARG A 361 12.84 14.63 12.48
C ARG A 361 11.89 13.98 11.45
N ILE A 362 10.59 14.05 11.68
CA ILE A 362 9.53 13.62 10.76
C ILE A 362 9.26 14.68 9.68
N TYR A 363 9.39 15.96 10.01
CA TYR A 363 9.12 17.08 9.12
C TYR A 363 10.43 17.65 8.56
N ASN A 364 10.35 18.15 7.34
CA ASN A 364 11.44 18.85 6.66
C ASN A 364 10.83 19.86 5.68
N ASP A 365 11.68 20.60 4.97
CA ASP A 365 11.20 21.59 4.01
C ASP A 365 10.29 20.99 2.95
N PHE A 366 10.49 19.73 2.54
CA PHE A 366 9.68 18.97 1.58
C PHE A 366 8.49 18.24 2.22
N HIS A 367 8.34 18.25 3.54
CA HIS A 367 7.18 17.69 4.22
C HIS A 367 6.89 18.50 5.48
N THR A 368 6.09 19.56 5.31
CA THR A 368 5.82 20.53 6.37
C THR A 368 4.59 20.13 7.19
N ARG A 369 4.56 20.54 8.45
CA ARG A 369 3.45 20.23 9.37
C ARG A 369 2.12 20.89 8.99
N ASN A 370 2.16 22.07 8.36
CA ASN A 370 0.98 22.93 8.18
C ASN A 370 0.63 23.24 6.72
N ASN A 371 1.48 22.90 5.74
CA ASN A 371 1.30 23.31 4.35
C ASN A 371 1.47 22.17 3.32
N HIS A 372 0.88 21.02 3.64
CA HIS A 372 0.96 19.80 2.82
C HIS A 372 0.59 20.01 1.33
N SER A 373 -0.28 20.97 1.01
CA SER A 373 -0.73 21.16 -0.37
C SER A 373 0.24 21.97 -1.23
N PHE A 374 1.04 22.84 -0.63
CA PHE A 374 2.15 23.46 -1.35
C PHE A 374 3.32 22.50 -1.48
N ASP A 375 3.53 21.65 -0.46
CA ASP A 375 4.56 20.62 -0.46
C ASP A 375 4.43 19.72 -1.68
N VAL A 376 3.24 19.16 -1.94
CA VAL A 376 3.02 18.31 -3.14
C VAL A 376 3.46 18.99 -4.43
N ILE A 377 2.99 20.22 -4.69
CA ILE A 377 3.27 20.93 -5.95
C ILE A 377 4.77 21.21 -6.10
N ARG A 378 5.44 21.64 -5.02
CA ARG A 378 6.88 21.87 -5.04
C ARG A 378 7.66 20.58 -5.24
N ASN A 379 7.27 19.50 -4.55
CA ASN A 379 7.98 18.23 -4.59
C ASN A 379 7.86 17.56 -5.96
N GLU A 380 6.71 17.68 -6.63
CA GLU A 380 6.55 17.26 -8.03
C GLU A 380 7.63 17.86 -8.92
N GLU A 381 7.94 19.15 -8.77
CA GLU A 381 8.97 19.80 -9.58
C GLU A 381 10.37 19.32 -9.21
N ALA A 382 10.64 19.10 -7.92
CA ALA A 382 11.95 18.60 -7.47
C ALA A 382 12.30 17.27 -8.12
N TYR A 383 11.33 16.34 -8.24
CA TYR A 383 11.56 15.01 -8.83
C TYR A 383 12.12 15.05 -10.26
N LEU A 384 11.87 16.12 -11.02
CA LEU A 384 12.36 16.25 -12.40
C LEU A 384 13.35 17.40 -12.59
N LYS A 385 13.73 18.13 -11.54
CA LYS A 385 14.62 19.30 -11.65
C LYS A 385 15.90 19.23 -10.82
N GLY A 386 15.95 18.43 -9.76
CA GLY A 386 17.15 18.36 -8.92
C GLY A 386 17.10 17.26 -7.87
N ALA A 387 18.22 17.06 -7.20
CA ALA A 387 18.39 16.03 -6.19
C ALA A 387 18.08 16.56 -4.78
N ILE A 388 17.06 16.02 -4.10
CA ILE A 388 16.83 16.30 -2.68
C ILE A 388 17.78 15.43 -1.85
N LEU A 389 18.60 16.06 -1.00
CA LEU A 389 19.64 15.41 -0.18
C LEU A 389 19.70 16.01 1.22
N GLU A 390 20.30 15.27 2.16
CA GLU A 390 20.67 15.83 3.47
C GLU A 390 21.69 16.96 3.31
N ASN A 391 21.66 17.93 4.21
CA ASN A 391 22.53 19.10 4.12
C ASN A 391 24.02 18.73 4.13
N GLU A 392 24.41 17.79 5.01
CA GLU A 392 25.79 17.30 5.14
C GLU A 392 26.28 16.62 3.85
N ASP A 393 25.38 15.90 3.15
CA ASP A 393 25.71 15.27 1.87
C ASP A 393 25.95 16.31 0.78
N ILE A 394 25.15 17.38 0.74
CA ILE A 394 25.33 18.48 -0.21
C ILE A 394 26.66 19.19 0.05
N GLU A 395 26.98 19.50 1.31
CA GLU A 395 28.25 20.13 1.68
C GLU A 395 29.44 19.27 1.23
N SER A 396 29.40 17.96 1.50
CA SER A 396 30.44 17.02 1.06
C SER A 396 30.58 16.96 -0.47
N ILE A 397 29.46 17.04 -1.22
CA ILE A 397 29.50 17.03 -2.68
C ILE A 397 30.09 18.34 -3.20
N LEU A 398 29.70 19.49 -2.65
CA LEU A 398 30.19 20.81 -3.10
C LEU A 398 31.67 21.03 -2.79
N ASP A 399 32.18 20.44 -1.70
CA ASP A 399 33.60 20.48 -1.36
C ASP A 399 34.48 19.77 -2.41
N GLU A 400 33.98 18.67 -3.00
CA GLU A 400 34.68 17.91 -4.04
C GLU A 400 34.34 18.40 -5.46
N TYR A 401 33.10 18.84 -5.67
CA TYR A 401 32.49 19.17 -6.97
C TYR A 401 31.77 20.53 -6.91
N SER A 402 32.53 21.61 -6.84
CA SER A 402 32.00 22.98 -6.67
C SER A 402 31.12 23.53 -7.79
N HIS A 403 31.01 22.82 -8.93
CA HIS A 403 30.19 23.24 -10.08
C HIS A 403 28.69 22.92 -9.93
N PHE A 404 28.31 22.07 -8.97
CA PHE A 404 26.90 21.82 -8.68
C PHE A 404 26.22 23.08 -8.15
N ASN A 405 24.96 23.29 -8.57
CA ASN A 405 24.12 24.34 -8.04
C ASN A 405 23.38 23.84 -6.80
N ALA A 406 23.41 24.60 -5.70
CA ALA A 406 22.63 24.29 -4.51
C ALA A 406 21.51 25.32 -4.30
N SER A 407 20.33 24.85 -3.92
CA SER A 407 19.16 25.69 -3.69
C SER A 407 18.25 25.11 -2.60
N GLU A 408 17.35 25.92 -2.06
CA GLU A 408 16.38 25.48 -1.05
C GLU A 408 15.14 24.82 -1.68
N ALA A 409 14.79 25.20 -2.91
CA ALA A 409 13.55 24.74 -3.54
C ALA A 409 13.60 24.84 -5.08
N PRO A 410 12.85 23.98 -5.79
CA PRO A 410 12.66 24.11 -7.23
C PRO A 410 11.77 25.30 -7.58
N THR A 411 11.95 25.81 -8.80
CA THR A 411 10.98 26.72 -9.43
C THR A 411 9.73 25.95 -9.85
N LEU A 412 8.56 26.59 -9.75
CA LEU A 412 7.28 25.99 -10.16
C LEU A 412 6.98 26.32 -11.63
N ASP A 413 6.80 25.29 -12.46
CA ASP A 413 6.30 25.46 -13.83
C ASP A 413 4.76 25.37 -13.84
N ALA A 414 4.20 24.55 -12.96
CA ALA A 414 2.76 24.45 -12.76
C ALA A 414 2.16 25.77 -12.24
N LYS A 415 1.25 26.35 -13.02
CA LYS A 415 0.60 27.63 -12.71
C LYS A 415 -0.75 27.40 -12.04
N ARG A 416 -0.97 28.07 -10.91
CA ARG A 416 -2.30 28.12 -10.29
C ARG A 416 -3.26 28.91 -11.18
N ILE A 417 -4.41 28.32 -11.49
CA ILE A 417 -5.48 28.99 -12.24
C ILE A 417 -6.53 29.53 -11.29
N TYR A 418 -6.88 30.81 -11.45
CA TYR A 418 -8.00 31.42 -10.74
C TYR A 418 -9.32 30.97 -11.39
N THR A 419 -10.20 30.40 -10.57
CA THR A 419 -11.45 29.79 -11.03
C THR A 419 -12.64 30.30 -10.21
N LYS A 420 -13.79 30.44 -10.87
CA LYS A 420 -15.09 30.59 -10.22
C LYS A 420 -15.60 29.20 -9.88
N LYS A 421 -16.14 29.05 -8.67
CA LYS A 421 -16.65 27.79 -8.14
C LYS A 421 -18.09 27.98 -7.71
N THR A 422 -18.98 27.15 -8.22
CA THR A 422 -20.40 27.21 -7.92
C THR A 422 -20.88 25.82 -7.59
N LEU A 423 -21.64 25.69 -6.50
CA LEU A 423 -22.28 24.44 -6.14
C LEU A 423 -23.74 24.49 -6.59
N TYR A 424 -24.16 23.44 -7.27
CA TYR A 424 -25.52 23.24 -7.75
C TYR A 424 -26.11 22.07 -6.98
N ASP A 425 -27.09 22.33 -6.11
CA ASP A 425 -27.82 21.26 -5.45
C ASP A 425 -29.03 20.87 -6.30
N THR A 426 -29.09 19.61 -6.68
CA THR A 426 -30.09 19.10 -7.63
C THR A 426 -30.80 17.89 -7.05
N ASP A 427 -32.02 17.62 -7.51
CA ASP A 427 -32.75 16.40 -7.12
C ASP A 427 -32.40 15.19 -7.99
N PHE A 428 -31.49 15.37 -8.96
CA PHE A 428 -31.11 14.36 -9.95
C PHE A 428 -29.64 13.99 -9.86
N TYR A 429 -29.29 12.77 -10.26
CA TYR A 429 -27.89 12.40 -10.42
C TYR A 429 -27.29 13.11 -11.62
N PHE A 430 -26.01 13.49 -11.52
CA PHE A 430 -25.27 14.05 -12.63
C PHE A 430 -25.35 13.14 -13.86
N ASN A 431 -25.67 13.72 -15.01
CA ASN A 431 -25.74 13.02 -16.28
C ASN A 431 -24.51 13.36 -17.14
N PRO A 432 -23.52 12.45 -17.28
CA PRO A 432 -22.31 12.73 -18.06
C PRO A 432 -22.57 12.89 -19.56
N PHE A 433 -23.72 12.45 -20.08
CA PHE A 433 -24.09 12.65 -21.49
C PHE A 433 -24.64 14.04 -21.77
N GLN A 434 -25.07 14.77 -20.73
CA GLN A 434 -25.59 16.12 -20.82
C GLN A 434 -25.08 16.91 -19.61
N PRO A 435 -23.79 17.32 -19.61
CA PRO A 435 -23.15 17.92 -18.43
C PRO A 435 -23.86 19.14 -17.86
N ASP A 436 -24.60 19.86 -18.70
CA ASP A 436 -25.27 21.12 -18.34
C ASP A 436 -26.75 20.96 -17.95
N LEU A 437 -27.31 19.75 -18.05
CA LEU A 437 -28.75 19.49 -17.93
C LEU A 437 -29.38 20.06 -16.65
N TYR A 438 -28.62 20.10 -15.56
CA TYR A 438 -29.10 20.52 -14.24
C TYR A 438 -28.36 21.75 -13.67
N LEU A 439 -27.71 22.53 -14.53
CA LEU A 439 -27.03 23.76 -14.10
C LEU A 439 -27.96 24.98 -14.12
N ASP A 440 -29.04 24.94 -14.90
CA ASP A 440 -30.01 26.02 -14.97
C ASP A 440 -31.24 25.75 -14.08
N GLY A 441 -31.67 26.76 -13.32
CA GLY A 441 -32.93 26.72 -12.57
C GLY A 441 -32.91 26.01 -11.21
N TYR A 442 -31.73 25.56 -10.74
CA TYR A 442 -31.56 24.91 -9.44
C TYR A 442 -30.94 25.83 -8.37
N GLU A 443 -31.07 25.45 -7.10
CA GLU A 443 -30.46 26.20 -6.00
C GLU A 443 -28.93 26.20 -6.16
N THR A 444 -28.37 27.41 -6.24
CA THR A 444 -26.94 27.62 -6.25
C THR A 444 -26.49 28.27 -4.97
N PHE A 445 -25.29 27.94 -4.54
CA PHE A 445 -24.67 28.56 -3.38
C PHE A 445 -23.20 28.86 -3.66
N PRO A 446 -22.69 29.96 -3.09
CA PRO A 446 -21.30 30.33 -3.29
C PRO A 446 -20.38 29.33 -2.60
N PHE A 447 -19.21 29.08 -3.20
CA PHE A 447 -18.22 28.16 -2.65
C PHE A 447 -17.70 28.59 -1.25
N SER A 448 -17.90 29.85 -0.84
CA SER A 448 -17.58 30.32 0.52
C SER A 448 -18.32 29.55 1.61
N GLU A 449 -19.50 28.97 1.31
CA GLU A 449 -20.28 28.16 2.26
C GLU A 449 -19.87 26.69 2.23
N ALA A 450 -19.05 26.28 1.27
CA ALA A 450 -18.82 24.89 0.94
C ALA A 450 -18.05 24.10 2.00
N SER A 451 -17.33 24.77 2.91
CA SER A 451 -16.63 24.15 4.03
C SER A 451 -17.55 23.74 5.19
N THR A 452 -18.80 24.24 5.20
CA THR A 452 -19.77 24.01 6.29
C THR A 452 -21.09 23.45 5.79
N LYS A 453 -21.47 23.73 4.54
CA LYS A 453 -22.71 23.22 3.93
C LYS A 453 -22.54 21.76 3.53
N VAL A 454 -23.24 20.90 4.25
CA VAL A 454 -23.35 19.48 3.95
C VAL A 454 -24.13 19.27 2.66
N VAL A 455 -23.52 18.60 1.70
CA VAL A 455 -24.05 18.33 0.36
C VAL A 455 -24.48 16.87 0.20
N ARG A 456 -25.31 16.63 -0.81
CA ARG A 456 -25.83 15.30 -1.17
C ARG A 456 -25.01 14.70 -2.32
N ASP A 457 -25.24 13.43 -2.61
CA ASP A 457 -24.66 12.69 -3.75
C ASP A 457 -25.11 13.21 -5.13
N LYS A 458 -26.00 14.21 -5.13
CA LYS A 458 -26.59 14.87 -6.31
C LYS A 458 -26.10 16.31 -6.49
N THR A 459 -25.31 16.80 -5.55
CA THR A 459 -24.73 18.14 -5.63
C THR A 459 -23.53 18.12 -6.58
N GLN A 460 -23.39 19.16 -7.39
CA GLN A 460 -22.33 19.28 -8.39
C GLN A 460 -21.48 20.50 -8.06
N LEU A 461 -20.16 20.32 -7.88
CA LEU A 461 -19.23 21.43 -7.89
C LEU A 461 -18.79 21.70 -9.33
N VAL A 462 -19.14 22.86 -9.85
CA VAL A 462 -18.71 23.31 -11.17
C VAL A 462 -17.65 24.38 -11.01
N ILE A 463 -16.51 24.15 -11.65
CA ILE A 463 -15.35 25.03 -11.68
C ILE A 463 -15.21 25.58 -13.09
N THR A 464 -15.29 26.90 -13.24
CA THR A 464 -15.15 27.61 -14.51
C THR A 464 -14.01 28.63 -14.42
N PRO A 465 -13.42 29.09 -15.53
CA PRO A 465 -12.45 30.18 -15.48
C PRO A 465 -13.08 31.46 -14.91
N THR A 466 -12.28 32.31 -14.23
CA THR A 466 -12.74 33.65 -13.81
C THR A 466 -12.85 34.63 -14.98
N SER A 467 -12.11 34.37 -16.06
CA SER A 467 -12.08 35.18 -17.28
C SER A 467 -11.84 34.29 -18.50
N GLY A 468 -12.49 34.59 -19.62
CA GLY A 468 -12.41 33.77 -20.83
C GLY A 468 -13.37 32.57 -20.81
N LYS A 469 -13.30 31.74 -21.86
CA LYS A 469 -14.19 30.58 -22.04
C LYS A 469 -13.63 29.25 -21.54
N TYR A 470 -12.31 29.15 -21.38
CA TYR A 470 -11.63 27.88 -21.08
C TYR A 470 -10.66 28.02 -19.89
N ILE A 471 -10.53 26.96 -19.11
CA ILE A 471 -9.48 26.73 -18.10
C ILE A 471 -8.14 26.48 -18.80
N THR A 472 -8.15 25.71 -19.87
CA THR A 472 -6.97 25.44 -20.71
C THR A 472 -7.35 25.60 -22.18
N THR A 473 -6.42 26.12 -23.00
CA THR A 473 -6.64 26.32 -24.45
C THR A 473 -5.81 25.39 -25.33
N GLN A 474 -4.99 24.54 -24.72
CA GLN A 474 -4.07 23.62 -25.36
C GLN A 474 -3.96 22.33 -24.54
N PRO A 475 -3.44 21.22 -25.11
CA PRO A 475 -3.20 20.00 -24.34
C PRO A 475 -2.42 20.32 -23.07
N SER A 476 -2.93 19.88 -21.93
CA SER A 476 -2.42 20.29 -20.62
C SER A 476 -2.61 19.21 -19.57
N TYR A 477 -1.69 19.19 -18.61
CA TYR A 477 -1.80 18.48 -17.35
C TYR A 477 -2.43 19.39 -16.30
N LEU A 478 -3.50 18.93 -15.66
CA LEU A 478 -4.21 19.61 -14.58
C LEU A 478 -4.00 18.85 -13.27
N MET A 479 -3.42 19.50 -12.27
CA MET A 479 -3.40 19.00 -10.89
C MET A 479 -4.56 19.60 -10.13
N ILE A 480 -5.51 18.76 -9.76
CA ILE A 480 -6.72 19.18 -9.07
C ILE A 480 -6.62 18.79 -7.61
N ARG A 481 -6.55 19.81 -6.75
CA ARG A 481 -6.74 19.64 -5.30
C ARG A 481 -8.21 19.55 -5.01
N TYR A 482 -8.65 18.47 -4.38
CA TYR A 482 -10.06 18.29 -4.09
C TYR A 482 -10.30 17.44 -2.83
N PRO A 483 -10.14 18.02 -1.63
CA PRO A 483 -10.67 17.41 -0.43
C PRO A 483 -12.20 17.46 -0.46
N LEU A 484 -12.86 16.30 -0.51
CA LEU A 484 -14.20 16.16 0.05
C LEU A 484 -14.07 15.84 1.52
N LYS A 485 -15.02 16.26 2.36
CA LYS A 485 -15.04 15.89 3.78
C LYS A 485 -16.41 15.40 4.26
N MET A 486 -16.52 14.19 4.81
CA MET A 486 -17.64 13.78 5.67
C MET A 486 -17.29 13.95 7.16
N PRO A 487 -18.27 14.12 8.06
CA PRO A 487 -18.05 14.20 9.51
C PRO A 487 -17.41 12.96 10.17
N SER A 488 -17.52 11.76 9.57
CA SER A 488 -17.16 10.50 10.26
C SER A 488 -16.54 9.37 9.41
N THR A 489 -16.40 9.51 8.09
CA THR A 489 -15.87 8.47 7.18
C THR A 489 -15.16 9.08 5.96
N ASP A 490 -14.51 8.21 5.20
CA ASP A 490 -13.68 8.51 4.03
C ASP A 490 -14.42 8.92 2.74
N TYR A 491 -13.67 9.50 1.81
CA TYR A 491 -14.14 10.36 0.72
C TYR A 491 -14.19 9.67 -0.63
N ARG A 492 -15.22 9.96 -1.42
CA ARG A 492 -15.36 9.47 -2.79
C ARG A 492 -15.92 10.56 -3.68
N GLY A 493 -15.31 10.77 -4.84
CA GLY A 493 -15.80 11.73 -5.81
C GLY A 493 -15.37 11.36 -7.22
N ARG A 494 -16.22 11.67 -8.20
CA ARG A 494 -15.91 11.52 -9.61
C ARG A 494 -15.73 12.90 -10.22
N ILE A 495 -14.63 13.07 -10.95
CA ILE A 495 -14.28 14.33 -11.59
C ILE A 495 -14.43 14.13 -13.10
N TYR A 496 -14.93 15.17 -13.75
CA TYR A 496 -15.14 15.23 -15.19
C TYR A 496 -14.47 16.48 -15.73
N LEU A 497 -13.63 16.32 -16.74
CA LEU A 497 -13.20 17.44 -17.58
C LEU A 497 -14.25 17.63 -18.67
N ILE A 498 -14.73 18.85 -18.86
CA ILE A 498 -15.73 19.17 -19.86
C ILE A 498 -15.12 20.06 -20.93
N GLY A 499 -15.33 19.70 -22.20
CA GLY A 499 -14.88 20.44 -23.38
C GLY A 499 -16.03 20.69 -24.36
N ASP A 500 -15.69 21.16 -25.56
CA ASP A 500 -16.66 21.46 -26.61
C ASP A 500 -17.42 20.21 -27.08
N GLY A 501 -18.73 20.32 -27.25
CA GLY A 501 -19.58 19.24 -27.73
C GLY A 501 -19.48 19.06 -29.24
N TYR A 502 -20.19 18.07 -29.78
CA TYR A 502 -20.34 17.89 -31.22
C TYR A 502 -21.75 18.30 -31.64
N ASN A 503 -21.86 19.07 -32.72
CA ASN A 503 -23.15 19.36 -33.35
C ASN A 503 -23.69 18.16 -34.14
N GLU A 504 -24.87 18.31 -34.75
CA GLU A 504 -25.52 17.25 -35.54
C GLU A 504 -24.69 16.77 -36.73
N ASN A 505 -23.73 17.59 -37.21
CA ASN A 505 -22.82 17.26 -38.31
C ASN A 505 -21.53 16.58 -37.83
N GLY A 506 -21.35 16.38 -36.53
CA GLY A 506 -20.13 15.81 -35.94
C GLY A 506 -18.96 16.80 -35.83
N GLU A 507 -19.21 18.09 -36.01
CA GLU A 507 -18.19 19.14 -35.85
C GLU A 507 -18.19 19.67 -34.42
N LEU A 508 -17.03 20.09 -33.92
CA LEU A 508 -16.92 20.70 -32.59
C LEU A 508 -17.72 22.01 -32.54
N ASP A 509 -18.60 22.10 -31.54
CA ASP A 509 -19.43 23.27 -31.29
C ASP A 509 -19.13 23.82 -29.88
N PRO A 510 -18.58 25.04 -29.78
CA PRO A 510 -18.25 25.66 -28.50
C PRO A 510 -19.49 26.09 -27.69
N THR A 511 -20.70 25.93 -28.22
CA THR A 511 -21.95 26.14 -27.47
C THR A 511 -22.49 24.87 -26.82
N LEU A 512 -21.97 23.71 -27.21
CA LEU A 512 -22.32 22.41 -26.64
C LEU A 512 -21.21 21.93 -25.71
N ASP A 513 -21.55 21.04 -24.78
CA ASP A 513 -20.63 20.53 -23.77
C ASP A 513 -20.62 19.00 -23.74
N ARG A 514 -19.42 18.42 -23.62
CA ARG A 514 -19.23 16.98 -23.47
C ARG A 514 -18.15 16.65 -22.45
N VAL A 515 -18.21 15.44 -21.88
CA VAL A 515 -17.13 14.89 -21.07
C VAL A 515 -15.94 14.56 -21.98
N LEU A 516 -14.80 15.20 -21.73
CA LEU A 516 -13.51 14.89 -22.35
C LEU A 516 -12.91 13.63 -21.73
N THR A 517 -12.87 13.60 -20.40
CA THR A 517 -12.37 12.46 -19.65
C THR A 517 -12.96 12.47 -18.25
N THR A 518 -12.96 11.31 -17.61
CA THR A 518 -13.37 11.16 -16.23
C THR A 518 -12.44 10.25 -15.48
N ASP A 519 -12.37 10.48 -14.17
CA ASP A 519 -11.67 9.62 -13.26
C ASP A 519 -12.39 9.57 -11.92
N TYR A 520 -12.28 8.42 -11.29
CA TYR A 520 -12.85 8.18 -9.98
C TYR A 520 -11.77 8.27 -8.92
N HIS A 521 -11.98 9.12 -7.92
CA HIS A 521 -11.08 9.23 -6.78
C HIS A 521 -11.75 8.60 -5.56
N ASN A 522 -11.19 7.46 -5.13
CA ASN A 522 -11.54 6.81 -3.88
C ASN A 522 -10.42 7.12 -2.87
N ASN A 523 -10.65 8.03 -1.94
CA ASN A 523 -9.71 8.23 -0.84
C ASN A 523 -10.29 7.55 0.39
N ASN A 524 -9.82 6.34 0.67
CA ASN A 524 -10.09 5.64 1.91
C ASN A 524 -8.80 5.64 2.77
N GLU A 525 -8.95 6.02 4.05
CA GLU A 525 -8.02 5.95 5.16
C GLU A 525 -6.62 6.55 4.98
N ALA A 526 -6.50 7.81 4.55
CA ALA A 526 -5.32 8.62 4.84
C ALA A 526 -5.59 10.12 4.64
N TYR A 527 -5.31 10.93 5.66
CA TYR A 527 -5.54 12.38 5.66
C TYR A 527 -4.71 13.17 4.62
N GLN A 528 -3.97 12.55 3.69
CA GLN A 528 -2.90 13.26 2.96
C GLN A 528 -2.80 13.10 1.44
N LYS A 529 -3.69 12.37 0.75
CA LYS A 529 -3.75 12.37 -0.73
C LYS A 529 -4.56 13.57 -1.22
N TYR A 530 -3.91 14.71 -1.47
CA TYR A 530 -4.58 16.00 -1.73
C TYR A 530 -4.87 16.30 -3.20
N TYR A 531 -4.05 15.80 -4.11
CA TYR A 531 -4.10 16.11 -5.52
C TYR A 531 -4.35 14.85 -6.35
N ARG A 532 -5.06 15.04 -7.47
CA ARG A 532 -5.18 14.07 -8.54
C ARG A 532 -4.83 14.74 -9.86
N GLY A 533 -4.05 14.06 -10.68
CA GLY A 533 -3.70 14.53 -12.01
C GLY A 533 -4.77 14.18 -13.03
N PHE A 534 -5.02 15.12 -13.94
CA PHE A 534 -5.92 14.99 -15.07
C PHE A 534 -5.25 15.46 -16.35
N TYR A 535 -5.53 14.78 -17.45
CA TYR A 535 -4.84 15.01 -18.70
C TYR A 535 -5.85 15.39 -19.77
N ALA A 536 -5.76 16.64 -20.22
CA ALA A 536 -6.63 17.17 -21.25
C ALA A 536 -5.89 17.17 -22.59
N THR A 537 -6.41 16.43 -23.56
CA THR A 537 -5.97 16.46 -24.97
C THR A 537 -6.54 17.65 -25.73
N GLU A 538 -7.54 18.32 -25.17
CA GLU A 538 -8.30 19.41 -25.79
C GLU A 538 -8.57 20.55 -24.79
N PRO A 539 -9.02 21.74 -25.26
CA PRO A 539 -9.41 22.84 -24.38
C PRO A 539 -10.49 22.44 -23.35
N VAL A 540 -10.23 22.71 -22.08
CA VAL A 540 -11.16 22.42 -20.98
C VAL A 540 -11.99 23.67 -20.68
N LYS A 541 -13.31 23.59 -20.86
CA LYS A 541 -14.26 24.68 -20.52
C LYS A 541 -14.50 24.78 -19.02
N LYS A 542 -14.79 23.64 -18.40
CA LYS A 542 -15.17 23.54 -16.99
C LYS A 542 -14.77 22.18 -16.43
N ILE A 543 -14.64 22.12 -15.11
CA ILE A 543 -14.45 20.88 -14.36
C ILE A 543 -15.71 20.68 -13.51
N ILE A 544 -16.30 19.49 -13.58
CA ILE A 544 -17.44 19.11 -12.75
C ILE A 544 -17.00 18.03 -11.79
N ILE A 545 -17.32 18.22 -10.50
CA ILE A 545 -17.00 17.24 -9.47
C ILE A 545 -18.25 16.81 -8.71
N VAL A 546 -18.49 15.51 -8.73
CA VAL A 546 -19.68 14.87 -8.18
C VAL A 546 -19.26 14.01 -6.99
N PRO A 547 -19.83 14.22 -5.80
CA PRO A 547 -19.55 13.42 -4.63
C PRO A 547 -20.21 12.04 -4.75
N ALA A 548 -19.50 11.01 -4.30
CA ALA A 548 -20.03 9.65 -4.20
C ALA A 548 -20.50 9.38 -2.76
N GLY A 549 -21.53 10.13 -2.34
CA GLY A 549 -22.20 10.00 -1.05
C GLY A 549 -22.89 11.28 -0.59
N THR A 550 -23.72 11.16 0.44
CA THR A 550 -24.34 12.30 1.15
C THR A 550 -23.57 12.63 2.41
N GLY A 551 -23.65 13.87 2.91
CA GLY A 551 -22.95 14.23 4.14
C GLY A 551 -21.61 14.92 3.90
N ILE A 552 -21.35 15.41 2.69
CA ILE A 552 -20.03 15.84 2.25
C ILE A 552 -19.91 17.37 2.27
N VAL A 553 -18.72 17.91 2.53
CA VAL A 553 -18.38 19.33 2.38
C VAL A 553 -17.17 19.49 1.46
N TYR A 554 -17.00 20.65 0.85
CA TYR A 554 -15.88 21.02 -0.02
C TYR A 554 -15.02 22.11 0.66
N PRO A 555 -14.10 21.77 1.57
CA PRO A 555 -13.34 22.76 2.32
C PRO A 555 -12.36 23.55 1.46
N ASN A 556 -11.80 22.96 0.40
CA ASN A 556 -10.89 23.65 -0.51
C ASN A 556 -10.92 22.98 -1.89
N THR A 557 -10.62 23.74 -2.94
CA THR A 557 -10.41 23.20 -4.29
C THR A 557 -9.45 24.11 -5.03
N GLU A 558 -8.38 23.57 -5.60
CA GLU A 558 -7.37 24.36 -6.33
C GLU A 558 -7.02 23.63 -7.62
N VAL A 559 -6.72 24.38 -8.67
CA VAL A 559 -6.35 23.84 -9.98
C VAL A 559 -5.03 24.45 -10.37
N TYR A 560 -4.05 23.58 -10.60
CA TYR A 560 -2.77 23.95 -11.19
C TYR A 560 -2.70 23.34 -12.58
N VAL A 561 -2.09 24.05 -13.52
CA VAL A 561 -1.98 23.65 -14.91
C VAL A 561 -0.54 23.77 -15.37
N GLU A 562 -0.09 22.76 -16.08
CA GLU A 562 1.14 22.77 -16.86
C GLU A 562 0.80 22.38 -18.30
N SER A 563 1.32 23.13 -19.27
CA SER A 563 1.04 22.82 -20.66
C SER A 563 1.83 21.60 -21.12
N TRP A 564 1.31 20.87 -22.10
CA TRP A 564 2.05 19.73 -22.65
C TRP A 564 3.38 20.16 -23.27
N SER A 565 3.43 21.32 -23.92
CA SER A 565 4.69 21.86 -24.45
C SER A 565 5.73 22.12 -23.36
N ASP A 566 5.32 22.62 -22.19
CA ASP A 566 6.25 22.86 -21.07
C ASP A 566 6.79 21.53 -20.54
N ILE A 567 5.92 20.52 -20.42
CA ILE A 567 6.31 19.16 -20.03
C ILE A 567 7.29 18.55 -21.04
N GLN A 568 7.02 18.69 -22.34
CA GLN A 568 7.90 18.21 -23.40
C GLN A 568 9.28 18.87 -23.34
N ASN A 569 9.35 20.18 -23.10
CA ASN A 569 10.62 20.88 -22.91
C ASN A 569 11.38 20.35 -21.69
N LYS A 570 10.68 20.08 -20.58
CA LYS A 570 11.26 19.48 -19.36
C LYS A 570 11.86 18.10 -19.66
N LEU A 571 11.12 17.23 -20.35
CA LEU A 571 11.60 15.91 -20.75
C LEU A 571 12.78 15.99 -21.72
N ALA A 572 12.74 16.91 -22.68
CA ALA A 572 13.82 17.12 -23.64
C ALA A 572 15.14 17.49 -22.94
N ASN A 573 15.08 18.35 -21.91
CA ASN A 573 16.25 18.71 -21.11
C ASN A 573 16.82 17.50 -20.33
N LEU A 574 15.96 16.70 -19.70
CA LEU A 574 16.40 15.49 -18.99
C LEU A 574 17.03 14.45 -19.91
N LYS A 575 16.54 14.35 -21.15
CA LYS A 575 17.06 13.43 -22.17
C LYS A 575 18.43 13.82 -22.74
N GLN A 576 18.95 15.02 -22.45
CA GLN A 576 20.31 15.40 -22.85
C GLN A 576 21.39 14.62 -22.10
N TYR A 577 21.05 14.06 -20.94
CA TYR A 577 21.99 13.34 -20.07
C TYR A 577 21.44 11.97 -19.64
N PRO A 578 21.21 11.05 -20.61
CA PRO A 578 20.55 9.78 -20.34
C PRO A 578 21.47 8.77 -19.67
N LEU A 579 20.85 7.79 -18.99
CA LEU A 579 21.49 6.52 -18.69
C LEU A 579 21.23 5.58 -19.87
N THR A 580 22.28 4.98 -20.43
CA THR A 580 22.20 4.14 -21.63
C THR A 580 22.65 2.71 -21.35
N ASP A 581 22.41 1.79 -22.30
CA ASP A 581 22.82 0.37 -22.20
C ASP A 581 22.40 -0.31 -20.90
N ILE A 582 21.15 -0.06 -20.49
CA ILE A 582 20.62 -0.52 -19.21
C ILE A 582 20.40 -2.04 -19.23
N ILE A 583 20.97 -2.71 -18.25
CA ILE A 583 20.73 -4.12 -17.92
C ILE A 583 20.21 -4.15 -16.48
N SER A 584 19.10 -4.83 -16.24
CA SER A 584 18.49 -4.97 -14.92
C SER A 584 18.22 -6.42 -14.56
N ASP A 585 18.48 -6.76 -13.31
CA ASP A 585 18.10 -7.99 -12.63
C ASP A 585 17.75 -7.65 -11.17
N THR A 586 17.24 -8.62 -10.42
CA THR A 586 16.71 -8.48 -9.06
C THR A 586 17.65 -7.74 -8.10
N ASN A 587 18.95 -8.05 -8.14
CA ASN A 587 19.97 -7.49 -7.24
C ASN A 587 21.11 -6.80 -7.99
N TYR A 588 20.91 -6.48 -9.27
CA TYR A 588 21.96 -5.97 -10.15
C TYR A 588 21.40 -5.02 -11.20
N PHE A 589 22.08 -3.89 -11.39
CA PHE A 589 21.87 -3.01 -12.52
C PHE A 589 23.21 -2.65 -13.16
N SER A 590 23.22 -2.49 -14.47
CA SER A 590 24.35 -1.94 -15.21
C SER A 590 23.85 -0.94 -16.25
N PHE A 591 24.62 0.12 -16.47
CA PHE A 591 24.30 1.16 -17.45
C PHE A 591 25.55 1.98 -17.75
N LYS A 592 25.47 2.85 -18.74
CA LYS A 592 26.53 3.77 -19.14
C LYS A 592 26.09 5.21 -19.06
N THR A 593 27.08 6.09 -18.89
CA THR A 593 26.95 7.53 -19.09
C THR A 593 28.12 8.04 -19.91
N ASP A 594 27.92 9.17 -20.59
CA ASP A 594 29.01 9.94 -21.21
C ASP A 594 28.73 11.43 -21.01
N PHE A 595 29.28 12.01 -19.94
CA PHE A 595 29.01 13.39 -19.56
C PHE A 595 30.28 14.24 -19.66
N SER A 596 30.14 15.47 -20.13
CA SER A 596 31.26 16.44 -20.20
C SER A 596 31.77 16.88 -18.82
N GLU A 597 30.96 16.69 -17.79
CA GLU A 597 31.19 17.05 -16.39
C GLU A 597 30.41 16.09 -15.49
N GLU A 598 30.83 15.92 -14.24
CA GLU A 598 30.16 15.09 -13.25
C GLU A 598 28.72 15.57 -13.00
N ARG A 599 27.78 14.62 -12.89
CA ARG A 599 26.36 14.88 -12.63
C ARG A 599 25.88 14.03 -11.46
N PHE A 600 24.88 14.51 -10.74
CA PHE A 600 24.26 13.73 -9.68
C PHE A 600 23.22 12.79 -10.29
N VAL A 601 23.47 11.49 -10.22
CA VAL A 601 22.57 10.45 -10.75
C VAL A 601 21.61 10.04 -9.65
N ILE A 602 20.32 9.93 -9.99
CA ILE A 602 19.30 9.32 -9.14
C ILE A 602 18.65 8.20 -9.94
N THR A 603 18.71 7.00 -9.37
CA THR A 603 18.10 5.83 -9.99
C THR A 603 16.68 5.65 -9.48
N GLN A 604 15.88 4.93 -10.26
CA GLN A 604 14.52 4.48 -9.93
C GLN A 604 14.55 3.26 -8.98
N VAL A 605 15.71 2.92 -8.43
CA VAL A 605 15.92 1.83 -7.47
C VAL A 605 15.81 2.40 -6.06
N ALA A 606 14.95 1.79 -5.24
CA ALA A 606 14.76 2.20 -3.86
C ALA A 606 16.08 2.08 -3.07
N TYR A 607 16.42 3.12 -2.31
CA TYR A 607 17.60 3.14 -1.47
C TYR A 607 17.52 2.04 -0.42
N GLY A 608 18.65 1.42 -0.13
CA GLY A 608 18.84 0.56 1.02
C GLY A 608 20.33 0.43 1.24
N SER A 609 20.76 0.39 2.50
CA SER A 609 22.19 0.33 2.88
C SER A 609 23.02 -0.79 2.22
N GLY A 610 22.37 -1.78 1.60
CA GLY A 610 23.02 -2.85 0.85
C GLY A 610 23.43 -2.50 -0.58
N TRP A 611 22.88 -1.43 -1.18
CA TRP A 611 23.23 -1.03 -2.55
C TRP A 611 24.62 -0.40 -2.61
N GLN A 612 25.43 -0.87 -3.55
CA GLN A 612 26.76 -0.34 -3.82
C GLN A 612 26.90 -0.06 -5.31
N VAL A 613 27.53 1.06 -5.64
CA VAL A 613 27.76 1.51 -7.02
C VAL A 613 29.24 1.47 -7.33
N TYR A 614 29.60 0.89 -8.47
CA TYR A 614 30.96 0.82 -8.97
C TYR A 614 31.07 1.50 -10.32
N ALA A 615 31.96 2.47 -10.46
CA ALA A 615 32.33 3.06 -11.74
C ALA A 615 33.48 2.27 -12.37
N LYS A 616 33.27 1.83 -13.60
CA LYS A 616 34.25 1.15 -14.44
C LYS A 616 34.55 2.00 -15.65
N ASN A 617 35.80 2.42 -15.74
CA ASN A 617 36.39 2.96 -16.96
C ASN A 617 37.50 2.02 -17.43
N SER A 618 38.12 2.30 -18.57
CA SER A 618 39.14 1.46 -19.22
C SER A 618 40.41 1.23 -18.39
N SER A 619 40.54 1.79 -17.18
CA SER A 619 41.73 1.61 -16.32
C SER A 619 41.45 1.48 -14.82
N GLN A 620 40.23 1.71 -14.34
CA GLN A 620 39.89 1.71 -12.91
C GLN A 620 38.48 1.15 -12.65
N ASN A 621 38.35 0.45 -11.52
CA ASN A 621 37.08 0.04 -10.92
C ASN A 621 37.01 0.68 -9.53
N GLU A 622 36.21 1.73 -9.41
CA GLU A 622 36.12 2.56 -8.20
C GLU A 622 34.74 2.39 -7.58
N LYS A 623 34.68 2.12 -6.27
CA LYS A 623 33.43 2.15 -5.53
C LYS A 623 33.06 3.59 -5.23
N LEU A 624 31.85 4.00 -5.63
CA LEU A 624 31.34 5.34 -5.39
C LEU A 624 30.58 5.42 -4.06
N GLN A 625 30.54 6.61 -3.47
CA GLN A 625 29.63 6.91 -2.37
C GLN A 625 28.18 6.93 -2.88
N THR A 626 27.31 6.29 -2.14
CA THR A 626 25.87 6.23 -2.39
C THR A 626 25.12 7.05 -1.36
N PHE A 627 24.19 7.87 -1.82
CA PHE A 627 23.37 8.77 -1.02
C PHE A 627 21.90 8.34 -1.02
N ASN A 628 21.18 8.65 0.06
CA ASN A 628 19.73 8.51 0.09
C ASN A 628 19.08 9.74 -0.55
N ALA A 629 18.94 9.69 -1.88
CA ALA A 629 18.38 10.78 -2.66
C ALA A 629 16.85 10.72 -2.70
N GLN A 630 16.19 11.88 -2.80
CA GLN A 630 14.73 11.99 -2.80
C GLN A 630 14.06 11.36 -1.57
N GLY A 631 14.81 11.15 -0.48
CA GLY A 631 14.32 10.49 0.73
C GLY A 631 13.96 9.01 0.55
N GLY A 632 14.47 8.34 -0.50
CA GLY A 632 14.25 6.90 -0.67
C GLY A 632 14.84 6.22 -1.89
N PHE A 633 15.74 6.86 -2.64
CA PHE A 633 16.29 6.33 -3.90
C PHE A 633 17.80 6.37 -3.92
N VAL A 634 18.42 5.41 -4.62
CA VAL A 634 19.89 5.36 -4.73
C VAL A 634 20.36 6.50 -5.62
N GLY A 635 21.12 7.42 -5.02
CA GLY A 635 21.82 8.48 -5.74
C GLY A 635 23.34 8.42 -5.56
N PHE A 636 24.09 8.98 -6.51
CA PHE A 636 25.56 9.06 -6.49
C PHE A 636 26.06 10.12 -7.48
N VAL A 637 27.30 10.60 -7.29
CA VAL A 637 27.95 11.51 -8.25
C VAL A 637 28.62 10.67 -9.35
N SER A 638 28.27 10.92 -10.61
CA SER A 638 28.85 10.23 -11.77
C SER A 638 30.31 10.65 -11.98
N LYS A 639 31.06 9.85 -12.75
CA LYS A 639 32.35 10.28 -13.30
C LYS A 639 32.14 11.02 -14.62
N LYS A 640 33.06 11.93 -14.93
CA LYS A 640 33.17 12.60 -16.22
C LYS A 640 33.66 11.63 -17.31
N GLY A 641 33.10 11.79 -18.51
CA GLY A 641 33.39 10.98 -19.69
C GLY A 641 32.68 9.63 -19.70
N GLU A 642 32.95 8.84 -20.74
CA GLU A 642 32.36 7.51 -20.92
C GLU A 642 32.70 6.59 -19.73
N THR A 643 31.67 6.17 -19.01
CA THR A 643 31.79 5.33 -17.82
C THR A 643 30.69 4.29 -17.79
N THR A 644 31.03 3.04 -17.44
CA THR A 644 30.06 1.98 -17.14
C THR A 644 29.87 1.88 -15.63
N TYR A 645 28.64 1.80 -15.16
CA TYR A 645 28.32 1.63 -13.75
C TYR A 645 27.74 0.25 -13.49
N GLU A 646 28.11 -0.34 -12.36
CA GLU A 646 27.47 -1.53 -11.82
C GLU A 646 26.89 -1.22 -10.45
N MET A 647 25.58 -1.40 -10.30
CA MET A 647 24.91 -1.38 -9.01
C MET A 647 24.67 -2.80 -8.54
N LYS A 648 25.08 -3.11 -7.31
CA LYS A 648 24.92 -4.44 -6.72
C LYS A 648 24.31 -4.32 -5.33
N TYR A 649 23.30 -5.14 -5.05
CA TYR A 649 22.75 -5.25 -3.71
C TYR A 649 23.44 -6.37 -2.94
N PHE A 650 23.94 -6.03 -1.76
CA PHE A 650 24.47 -6.98 -0.79
C PHE A 650 23.64 -6.86 0.48
N THR A 651 23.04 -7.96 0.94
CA THR A 651 22.25 -7.92 2.17
C THR A 651 23.14 -7.50 3.34
N PRO A 652 22.86 -6.35 3.97
CA PRO A 652 23.67 -5.84 5.07
C PRO A 652 23.79 -6.89 6.18
N TYR A 653 24.98 -6.98 6.77
CA TYR A 653 25.28 -7.89 7.89
C TYR A 653 25.22 -9.40 7.57
N LEU A 654 24.89 -9.80 6.33
CA LEU A 654 24.88 -11.20 5.88
C LEU A 654 25.87 -11.48 4.75
N SER A 655 26.38 -10.45 4.06
CA SER A 655 27.48 -10.58 3.12
C SER A 655 28.82 -10.57 3.87
N THR A 656 29.47 -11.74 3.96
CA THR A 656 30.90 -11.87 4.29
C THR A 656 31.78 -11.53 3.12
#